data_AF-E1RE22-F1
#
_entry.id   AF-E1RE22-F1
#
_cell.length_a   1.000
_cell.length_b   1.000
_cell.length_c   1.000
_cell.angle_alpha   90.00
_cell.angle_beta   90.00
_cell.angle_gamma   90.00
#
_symmetry.space_group_name_H-M   'P 1'
#
loop_
_entity.id
_entity.type
_entity.pdbx_description
1 polymer ?
#
loop_
_entity_poly.entity_id
_entity_poly.type
_entity_poly.pdbx_seq_one_letter_code
_entity_poly.pdbx_strand_id
1 'polypeptide(L)'
;MRVPNDGIIEGRPFQMPDELTVVAVGGCGKKLISQIYEHDWFLKHYLSDAKRLTLYTFDTDTNQRKEDLRRVTGVEKKLSEIQKTENLTGGSVKAFHYHIPDLANVDRVSSLTSKDIIEQVKNRREPPLVDVWWMNDPDYGFDYQELKKVDPNIVDDFGGGVHRRRAISKAVFYKAITQGGEQFPSFQGHGPVAIIVGLGGGTGSGMFIDLARYIKEKRGQEAKIWLFCVLPAAGEGEKEQLNAAIALSEIEYLNMKDDKLFNYIVLSSLSPTGYVDGGDRKREVVEFDSAFPYMFINAFYLPTADISAIVDAKRDYSGFIFADSHVIEYPVENLRTLKKGFEDVIASYSEISNERTRLLKEISTFFATNENLYPAEFSKTDTEITHSDVTKFKKEIEKIRNVWENEITSLLNFQTQNIIESAISNNMPVELKELDRINEFDKLAEYVTRLKKSLENESKPHENAKDQELYELVKKNLNLLGQMAELQNKALAVRDNSARLALANLIRGEENFGKISGDISSETGKLRADVSEADTKVSKKRAELDEIVKLRDRDVGLVKSEINALAKPVDDYIALGHGGDESGRSLEDLEREYIDKFAWLMSLLIERINETSGKKKLKPIRRDAWMGSLPLGEMQTDIDRLEKITGTDLAYLNDLAESVSLYYFNDYMMRVAKKQGFGDSLLGKKLNFEMFRSEKATKEERINKIARMHPGRIFIREPFEIYVQDRFITGEFDSKMVSLREAVIEPLVSQFNLESEEKKALISSFSGGDSGRILSGLRERLTGIINSREGYESRIDSINGEIDGLIQSKKEMQQEIEFFTRLDELISSSFEARKKLKAALDSYDSGLRDIEERRRGGSKTIEGMYRTWFGEINPAILSLLNDDSDLSSLDYDNDGKKEIEKLYNIVRWKYKDLIDAHKLGVNNLSVGHGPGGTERWSFEKSALVASSPSRWLSQMTDNNAGDFRRYLVKALDLKGVDSAKVNSHNYTKPWEVSLTFFAAASFLDNISPLTTGGGYWEKYERSKNNILHHALYLQQGKYVTRKRTLLLADAAEIAGLEDGNKKSRDEAKERVLDLYEVKDIKEAAGE
;
A
#
# COMPACT_ATOMS: atom_id res chain seq x y z
N MET A 1 42.55 -23.42 10.24
CA MET A 1 42.79 -23.69 11.68
C MET A 1 41.49 -24.20 12.25
N ARG A 2 41.44 -25.46 12.72
CA ARG A 2 40.20 -26.09 13.24
C ARG A 2 39.88 -25.48 14.60
N VAL A 3 38.67 -24.94 14.76
CA VAL A 3 38.09 -24.54 16.05
C VAL A 3 37.86 -25.81 16.88
N PRO A 4 38.20 -25.86 18.19
CA PRO A 4 37.96 -27.02 19.02
C PRO A 4 36.45 -27.28 19.20
N ASN A 5 36.07 -28.56 19.28
CA ASN A 5 34.79 -28.99 19.81
C ASN A 5 34.68 -28.52 21.27
N ASP A 6 33.97 -27.42 21.52
CA ASP A 6 33.46 -27.11 22.86
C ASP A 6 32.29 -28.07 23.12
N GLY A 7 32.56 -29.13 23.89
CA GLY A 7 31.55 -30.10 24.30
C GLY A 7 30.42 -29.39 25.04
N ILE A 8 29.18 -29.71 24.65
CA ILE A 8 27.98 -29.35 25.41
C ILE A 8 28.20 -29.84 26.84
N ILE A 9 28.42 -28.92 27.78
CA ILE A 9 28.56 -29.22 29.20
C ILE A 9 27.22 -29.78 29.67
N GLU A 10 27.10 -31.08 29.95
CA GLU A 10 25.84 -31.66 30.45
C GLU A 10 25.41 -30.99 31.76
N GLY A 11 24.17 -30.52 31.82
CA GLY A 11 23.61 -29.87 33.01
C GLY A 11 23.41 -30.87 34.15
N ARG A 12 23.52 -30.41 35.40
CA ARG A 12 23.19 -31.26 36.56
C ARG A 12 21.68 -31.54 36.55
N PRO A 13 21.23 -32.77 36.86
CA PRO A 13 19.80 -33.08 36.92
C PRO A 13 19.12 -32.20 37.98
N PHE A 14 17.90 -31.75 37.70
CA PHE A 14 17.08 -31.05 38.70
C PHE A 14 16.74 -32.02 39.83
N GLN A 15 17.18 -31.72 41.03
CA GLN A 15 16.97 -32.55 42.21
C GLN A 15 15.80 -31.98 43.00
N MET A 16 14.70 -32.72 43.05
CA MET A 16 13.54 -32.44 43.88
C MET A 16 13.00 -33.77 44.44
N PRO A 17 12.22 -33.75 45.54
CA PRO A 17 11.52 -34.94 46.01
C PRO A 17 10.58 -35.47 44.92
N ASP A 18 10.62 -36.77 44.66
CA ASP A 18 9.74 -37.42 43.68
C ASP A 18 8.25 -37.24 44.02
N GLU A 19 7.94 -37.14 45.31
CA GLU A 19 6.62 -36.78 45.81
C GLU A 19 6.73 -35.55 46.70
N LEU A 20 5.95 -34.51 46.43
CA LEU A 20 5.90 -33.29 47.24
C LEU A 20 4.45 -32.88 47.47
N THR A 21 4.11 -32.58 48.72
CA THR A 21 2.80 -32.04 49.10
C THR A 21 2.98 -30.64 49.63
N VAL A 22 2.32 -29.66 49.01
CA VAL A 22 2.37 -28.25 49.42
C VAL A 22 1.00 -27.87 49.96
N VAL A 23 0.97 -27.23 51.12
CA VAL A 23 -0.23 -26.84 51.84
C VAL A 23 -0.15 -25.36 52.17
N ALA A 24 -0.79 -24.54 51.36
CA ALA A 24 -0.91 -23.11 51.56
C ALA A 24 -2.14 -22.78 52.41
N VAL A 25 -1.96 -22.00 53.49
CA VAL A 25 -3.06 -21.66 54.41
C VAL A 25 -3.24 -20.16 54.54
N GLY A 26 -4.49 -19.72 54.38
CA GLY A 26 -4.92 -18.33 54.43
C GLY A 26 -4.49 -17.49 53.22
N GLY A 27 -4.89 -16.22 53.22
CA GLY A 27 -4.67 -15.31 52.09
C GLY A 27 -3.20 -15.15 51.66
N CYS A 28 -2.24 -15.12 52.59
CA CYS A 28 -0.80 -15.04 52.27
C CYS A 28 -0.31 -16.34 51.60
N GLY A 29 -0.53 -17.50 52.22
CA GLY A 29 -0.12 -18.78 51.64
C GLY A 29 -0.72 -19.01 50.25
N LYS A 30 -2.01 -18.67 50.09
CA LYS A 30 -2.72 -18.73 48.80
C LYS A 30 -2.09 -17.87 47.71
N LYS A 31 -1.67 -16.65 48.04
CA LYS A 31 -0.99 -15.76 47.09
C LYS A 31 0.37 -16.34 46.66
N LEU A 32 1.14 -16.86 47.61
CA LEU A 32 2.48 -17.41 47.35
C LEU A 32 2.44 -18.71 46.54
N ILE A 33 1.51 -19.64 46.85
CA ILE A 33 1.35 -20.86 46.03
C ILE A 33 0.85 -20.53 44.63
N SER A 34 0.10 -19.43 44.46
CA SER A 34 -0.32 -18.97 43.13
C SER A 34 0.87 -18.59 42.25
N GLN A 35 1.94 -18.05 42.84
CA GLN A 35 3.19 -17.75 42.12
C GLN A 35 3.93 -19.03 41.70
N ILE A 36 3.80 -20.13 42.45
CA ILE A 36 4.35 -21.43 42.05
C ILE A 36 3.65 -21.95 40.78
N TYR A 37 2.35 -21.70 40.60
CA TYR A 37 1.61 -22.08 39.38
C TYR A 37 2.12 -21.38 38.11
N GLU A 38 2.87 -20.28 38.24
CA GLU A 38 3.45 -19.53 37.13
C GLU A 38 4.82 -20.07 36.69
N HIS A 39 5.37 -21.08 37.39
CA HIS A 39 6.68 -21.66 37.11
C HIS A 39 6.54 -22.94 36.28
N ASP A 40 6.33 -22.78 34.97
CA ASP A 40 6.03 -23.90 34.06
C ASP A 40 7.09 -25.00 34.09
N TRP A 41 8.36 -24.64 34.15
CA TRP A 41 9.46 -25.60 34.26
C TRP A 41 9.37 -26.48 35.51
N PHE A 42 8.90 -25.93 36.63
CA PHE A 42 8.71 -26.65 37.89
C PHE A 42 7.51 -27.61 37.79
N LEU A 43 6.41 -27.16 37.18
CA LEU A 43 5.24 -28.01 36.92
C LEU A 43 5.58 -29.14 35.94
N LYS A 44 6.29 -28.84 34.85
CA LYS A 44 6.76 -29.82 33.86
C LYS A 44 7.61 -30.92 34.51
N HIS A 45 8.47 -30.57 35.46
CA HIS A 45 9.27 -31.56 36.20
C HIS A 45 8.41 -32.63 36.88
N TYR A 46 7.30 -32.25 37.51
CA TYR A 46 6.39 -33.17 38.21
C TYR A 46 5.34 -33.83 37.30
N LEU A 47 5.13 -33.30 36.10
CA LEU A 47 4.34 -33.97 35.06
C LEU A 47 5.12 -35.06 34.33
N SER A 48 6.45 -35.10 34.51
CA SER A 48 7.36 -36.10 33.94
C SER A 48 7.65 -37.23 34.95
N ASP A 49 7.96 -38.43 34.46
CA ASP A 49 8.65 -39.50 35.21
C ASP A 49 8.12 -39.87 36.61
N ALA A 50 6.99 -40.57 36.75
CA ALA A 50 6.48 -41.15 38.01
C ALA A 50 6.42 -40.19 39.24
N LYS A 51 6.58 -38.87 39.03
CA LYS A 51 6.62 -37.85 40.08
C LYS A 51 5.22 -37.35 40.42
N ARG A 52 5.06 -36.83 41.64
CA ARG A 52 3.77 -36.37 42.17
C ARG A 52 3.90 -35.05 42.92
N LEU A 53 3.19 -34.03 42.45
CA LEU A 53 3.02 -32.77 43.15
C LEU A 53 1.56 -32.58 43.52
N THR A 54 1.28 -32.42 44.81
CA THR A 54 -0.08 -32.11 45.28
C THR A 54 -0.09 -30.76 45.99
N LEU A 55 -0.94 -29.86 45.52
CA LEU A 55 -1.00 -28.45 45.92
C LEU A 55 -2.35 -28.20 46.57
N TYR A 56 -2.37 -27.98 47.87
CA TYR A 56 -3.55 -27.70 48.67
C TYR A 56 -3.59 -26.21 49.04
N THR A 57 -4.73 -25.57 48.84
CA THR A 57 -5.00 -24.22 49.34
C THR A 57 -6.18 -24.27 50.30
N PHE A 58 -5.98 -23.75 51.51
CA PHE A 58 -7.02 -23.62 52.53
C PHE A 58 -7.28 -22.15 52.83
N ASP A 59 -8.54 -21.73 52.76
CA ASP A 59 -8.92 -20.36 53.12
C ASP A 59 -10.30 -20.31 53.79
N THR A 60 -10.53 -19.25 54.57
CA THR A 60 -11.80 -19.00 55.26
C THR A 60 -12.53 -17.79 54.69
N ASP A 61 -11.95 -17.00 53.79
CA ASP A 61 -12.58 -15.80 53.25
C ASP A 61 -13.66 -16.13 52.20
N THR A 62 -14.93 -15.95 52.57
CA THR A 62 -16.07 -16.23 51.69
C THR A 62 -16.13 -15.29 50.49
N ASN A 63 -15.61 -14.05 50.60
CA ASN A 63 -15.65 -13.07 49.52
C ASN A 63 -14.70 -13.46 48.36
N GLN A 64 -13.62 -14.19 48.65
CA GLN A 64 -12.62 -14.59 47.64
C GLN A 64 -12.88 -15.98 47.04
N ARG A 65 -13.77 -16.77 47.66
CA ARG A 65 -14.08 -18.16 47.28
C ARG A 65 -14.28 -18.37 45.77
N LYS A 66 -15.11 -17.54 45.14
CA LYS A 66 -15.44 -17.68 43.71
C LYS A 66 -14.22 -17.44 42.82
N GLU A 67 -13.37 -16.48 43.17
CA GLU A 67 -12.14 -16.19 42.44
C GLU A 67 -11.11 -17.31 42.63
N ASP A 68 -11.01 -17.85 43.84
CA ASP A 68 -10.07 -18.92 44.17
C ASP A 68 -10.39 -20.22 43.44
N LEU A 69 -11.67 -20.60 43.37
CA LEU A 69 -12.11 -21.75 42.58
C LEU A 69 -11.80 -21.56 41.09
N ARG A 70 -12.05 -20.36 40.54
CA ARG A 70 -11.69 -20.05 39.14
C ARG A 70 -10.19 -20.16 38.90
N ARG A 71 -9.36 -19.73 39.86
CA ARG A 71 -7.90 -19.82 39.77
C ARG A 71 -7.44 -21.27 39.68
N VAL A 72 -7.95 -22.15 40.55
CA VAL A 72 -7.61 -23.58 40.50
C VAL A 72 -8.06 -24.24 39.20
N THR A 73 -9.29 -23.99 38.74
CA THR A 73 -9.74 -24.51 37.43
C THR A 73 -8.86 -24.00 36.28
N GLY A 74 -8.40 -22.75 36.34
CA GLY A 74 -7.44 -22.19 35.37
C GLY A 74 -6.10 -22.93 35.39
N VAL A 75 -5.60 -23.31 36.56
CA VAL A 75 -4.37 -24.10 36.72
C VAL A 75 -4.55 -25.50 36.15
N GLU A 76 -5.67 -26.19 36.43
CA GLU A 76 -5.95 -27.52 35.86
C GLU A 76 -5.99 -27.51 34.33
N LYS A 77 -6.59 -26.46 33.75
CA LYS A 77 -6.59 -26.25 32.30
C LYS A 77 -5.17 -26.08 31.76
N LYS A 78 -4.36 -25.23 32.39
CA LYS A 78 -2.95 -25.01 32.04
C LYS A 78 -2.13 -26.30 32.13
N LEU A 79 -2.28 -27.08 33.20
CA LEU A 79 -1.61 -28.36 33.37
C LEU A 79 -1.98 -29.34 32.24
N SER A 80 -3.25 -29.39 31.86
CA SER A 80 -3.73 -30.22 30.74
C SER A 80 -3.16 -29.77 29.40
N GLU A 81 -2.98 -28.46 29.18
CA GLU A 81 -2.34 -27.91 27.98
C GLU A 81 -0.86 -28.28 27.93
N ILE A 82 -0.12 -28.12 29.03
CA ILE A 82 1.30 -28.51 29.14
C ILE A 82 1.49 -30.00 28.82
N GLN A 83 0.69 -30.88 29.44
CA GLN A 83 0.78 -32.33 29.20
C GLN A 83 0.55 -32.70 27.73
N LYS A 84 -0.42 -32.04 27.06
CA LYS A 84 -0.75 -32.31 25.66
C LYS A 84 0.32 -31.82 24.70
N THR A 85 0.80 -30.59 24.88
CA THR A 85 1.76 -29.96 23.96
C THR A 85 3.12 -30.62 24.03
N GLU A 86 3.55 -31.06 25.21
CA GLU A 86 4.90 -31.57 25.47
C GLU A 86 4.97 -33.11 25.53
N ASN A 87 3.84 -33.80 25.32
CA ASN A 87 3.72 -35.27 25.37
C ASN A 87 4.31 -35.92 26.65
N LEU A 88 4.14 -35.25 27.79
CA LEU A 88 4.67 -35.71 29.08
C LEU A 88 3.79 -36.83 29.65
N THR A 89 4.41 -37.95 30.03
CA THR A 89 3.71 -39.12 30.59
C THR A 89 4.33 -39.60 31.90
N GLY A 90 3.52 -40.22 32.76
CA GLY A 90 3.97 -40.88 33.99
C GLY A 90 3.95 -40.03 35.27
N GLY A 91 4.02 -38.70 35.20
CA GLY A 91 3.91 -37.81 36.36
C GLY A 91 2.50 -37.26 36.62
N SER A 92 2.29 -36.58 37.75
CA SER A 92 1.02 -35.91 38.07
C SER A 92 1.18 -34.66 38.92
N VAL A 93 0.45 -33.61 38.56
CA VAL A 93 0.27 -32.40 39.37
C VAL A 93 -1.22 -32.25 39.65
N LYS A 94 -1.58 -32.11 40.93
CA LYS A 94 -2.97 -31.90 41.36
C LYS A 94 -3.06 -30.64 42.21
N ALA A 95 -4.03 -29.78 41.91
CA ALA A 95 -4.30 -28.57 42.68
C ALA A 95 -5.70 -28.63 43.27
N PHE A 96 -5.83 -28.34 44.56
CA PHE A 96 -7.09 -28.36 45.29
C PHE A 96 -7.27 -27.07 46.07
N HIS A 97 -8.48 -26.51 46.04
CA HIS A 97 -8.87 -25.41 46.90
C HIS A 97 -10.00 -25.85 47.83
N TYR A 98 -9.81 -25.59 49.12
CA TYR A 98 -10.75 -25.92 50.18
C TYR A 98 -11.13 -24.66 50.94
N HIS A 99 -12.39 -24.25 50.76
CA HIS A 99 -13.01 -23.25 51.61
C HIS A 99 -13.43 -23.91 52.93
N ILE A 100 -12.69 -23.66 54.01
CA ILE A 100 -12.91 -24.36 55.29
C ILE A 100 -14.34 -24.20 55.83
N PRO A 101 -14.97 -23.00 55.77
CA PRO A 101 -16.35 -22.82 56.23
C PRO A 101 -17.36 -23.74 55.52
N ASP A 102 -17.18 -24.02 54.22
CA ASP A 102 -18.03 -24.99 53.50
C ASP A 102 -17.86 -26.40 54.07
N LEU A 103 -16.60 -26.85 54.26
CA LEU A 103 -16.30 -28.18 54.82
C LEU A 103 -16.77 -28.34 56.26
N ALA A 104 -16.76 -27.23 57.02
CA ALA A 104 -17.27 -27.18 58.37
C ALA A 104 -18.80 -27.02 58.43
N ASN A 105 -19.48 -26.79 57.29
CA ASN A 105 -20.89 -26.42 57.24
C ASN A 105 -21.22 -25.26 58.21
N VAL A 106 -20.51 -24.14 58.07
CA VAL A 106 -20.62 -22.94 58.92
C VAL A 106 -20.71 -21.69 58.03
N ASP A 107 -21.79 -20.92 58.20
CA ASP A 107 -21.89 -19.59 57.59
C ASP A 107 -21.51 -18.45 58.55
N ARG A 108 -21.54 -18.71 59.86
CA ARG A 108 -21.28 -17.72 60.92
C ARG A 108 -20.52 -18.29 62.11
N VAL A 109 -19.73 -17.47 62.80
CA VAL A 109 -18.98 -17.83 64.00
C VAL A 109 -19.91 -18.34 65.11
N SER A 110 -21.09 -17.74 65.28
CA SER A 110 -22.10 -18.22 66.24
C SER A 110 -22.53 -19.67 66.00
N SER A 111 -22.37 -20.22 64.78
CA SER A 111 -22.74 -21.60 64.47
C SER A 111 -21.73 -22.64 65.00
N LEU A 112 -20.66 -22.20 65.66
CA LEU A 112 -19.68 -23.05 66.35
C LEU A 112 -20.06 -23.31 67.82
N THR A 113 -21.16 -22.73 68.32
CA THR A 113 -21.54 -22.79 69.74
C THR A 113 -22.73 -23.70 70.04
N SER A 114 -23.22 -24.49 69.09
CA SER A 114 -24.40 -25.36 69.30
C SER A 114 -24.07 -26.60 70.16
N LYS A 115 -25.05 -27.10 70.93
CA LYS A 115 -24.87 -28.33 71.73
C LYS A 115 -24.47 -29.53 70.88
N ASP A 116 -25.14 -29.72 69.75
CA ASP A 116 -24.86 -30.82 68.84
C ASP A 116 -23.41 -30.80 68.32
N ILE A 117 -22.84 -29.61 68.06
CA ILE A 117 -21.46 -29.53 67.57
C ILE A 117 -20.43 -29.80 68.65
N ILE A 118 -20.70 -29.35 69.88
CA ILE A 118 -19.85 -29.60 71.05
C ILE A 118 -19.71 -31.12 71.25
N GLU A 119 -20.83 -31.84 71.24
CA GLU A 119 -20.83 -33.30 71.40
C GLU A 119 -20.10 -33.99 70.25
N GLN A 120 -20.33 -33.59 69.00
CA GLN A 120 -19.67 -34.20 67.84
C GLN A 120 -18.15 -34.04 67.86
N VAL A 121 -17.66 -32.83 68.18
CA VAL A 121 -16.23 -32.55 68.21
C VAL A 121 -15.55 -33.26 69.38
N LYS A 122 -16.16 -33.30 70.57
CA LYS A 122 -15.62 -34.02 71.74
C LYS A 122 -15.65 -35.54 71.57
N ASN A 123 -16.63 -36.08 70.85
CA ASN A 123 -16.75 -37.52 70.58
C ASN A 123 -15.86 -38.00 69.41
N ARG A 124 -15.08 -37.11 68.79
CA ARG A 124 -14.12 -37.45 67.74
C ARG A 124 -13.11 -38.47 68.27
N ARG A 125 -12.92 -39.57 67.54
CA ARG A 125 -11.98 -40.65 67.91
C ARG A 125 -10.63 -40.56 67.21
N GLU A 126 -10.54 -39.79 66.14
CA GLU A 126 -9.30 -39.60 65.38
C GLU A 126 -8.54 -38.37 65.88
N PRO A 127 -7.22 -38.44 66.11
CA PRO A 127 -6.44 -37.26 66.44
C PRO A 127 -6.48 -36.17 65.33
N PRO A 128 -6.25 -34.89 65.67
CA PRO A 128 -6.09 -34.37 67.03
C PRO A 128 -7.41 -34.44 67.83
N LEU A 129 -7.32 -34.91 69.08
CA LEU A 129 -8.47 -35.06 69.98
C LEU A 129 -8.83 -33.73 70.65
N VAL A 130 -10.07 -33.63 71.11
CA VAL A 130 -10.61 -32.45 71.78
C VAL A 130 -11.18 -32.86 73.13
N ASP A 131 -10.48 -32.49 74.20
CA ASP A 131 -10.93 -32.70 75.58
C ASP A 131 -11.91 -31.59 75.98
N VAL A 132 -11.64 -30.36 75.54
CA VAL A 132 -12.40 -29.16 75.83
C VAL A 132 -12.71 -28.43 74.53
N TRP A 133 -14.00 -28.17 74.29
CA TRP A 133 -14.43 -27.31 73.20
C TRP A 133 -14.57 -25.87 73.69
N TRP A 134 -13.54 -25.05 73.50
CA TRP A 134 -13.47 -23.70 74.10
C TRP A 134 -14.62 -22.74 73.68
N MET A 135 -15.47 -23.09 72.70
CA MET A 135 -16.63 -22.30 72.29
C MET A 135 -17.96 -22.84 72.86
N ASN A 136 -18.47 -22.19 73.91
CA ASN A 136 -19.78 -22.48 74.54
C ASN A 136 -19.95 -23.92 75.09
N ASP A 137 -18.85 -24.63 75.38
CA ASP A 137 -18.90 -25.85 76.19
C ASP A 137 -19.41 -25.51 77.60
N PRO A 138 -20.45 -26.20 78.11
CA PRO A 138 -21.07 -25.89 79.40
C PRO A 138 -20.11 -25.91 80.59
N ASP A 139 -19.06 -26.72 80.52
CA ASP A 139 -18.14 -26.92 81.65
C ASP A 139 -16.97 -25.94 81.60
N TYR A 140 -16.51 -25.56 80.39
CA TYR A 140 -15.23 -24.86 80.20
C TYR A 140 -15.20 -23.80 79.09
N GLY A 141 -16.20 -23.69 78.21
CA GLY A 141 -16.16 -22.82 77.03
C GLY A 141 -16.60 -21.37 77.27
N PHE A 142 -16.36 -20.52 76.27
CA PHE A 142 -16.84 -19.13 76.20
C PHE A 142 -18.08 -19.04 75.32
N ASP A 143 -19.15 -18.43 75.82
CA ASP A 143 -20.27 -18.08 74.96
C ASP A 143 -19.92 -16.90 74.02
N TYR A 144 -20.71 -16.68 72.97
CA TYR A 144 -20.42 -15.64 71.99
C TYR A 144 -20.47 -14.20 72.57
N GLN A 145 -21.28 -13.97 73.61
CA GLN A 145 -21.34 -12.67 74.29
C GLN A 145 -20.11 -12.46 75.19
N GLU A 146 -19.59 -13.51 75.81
CA GLU A 146 -18.32 -13.48 76.52
C GLU A 146 -17.15 -13.18 75.57
N LEU A 147 -17.14 -13.76 74.37
CA LEU A 147 -16.14 -13.43 73.34
C LEU A 147 -16.21 -11.96 72.89
N LYS A 148 -17.39 -11.35 72.87
CA LYS A 148 -17.55 -9.91 72.61
C LYS A 148 -16.98 -9.03 73.71
N LYS A 149 -16.85 -9.52 74.94
CA LYS A 149 -16.14 -8.80 76.02
C LYS A 149 -14.64 -8.81 75.78
N VAL A 150 -14.11 -9.92 75.25
CA VAL A 150 -12.68 -10.09 74.91
C VAL A 150 -12.29 -9.32 73.65
N ASP A 151 -13.14 -9.29 72.62
CA ASP A 151 -12.97 -8.47 71.42
C ASP A 151 -14.33 -7.93 70.94
N PRO A 152 -14.66 -6.65 71.25
CA PRO A 152 -15.91 -6.03 70.86
C PRO A 152 -16.16 -5.98 69.34
N ASN A 153 -15.10 -6.10 68.54
CA ASN A 153 -15.14 -6.03 67.08
C ASN A 153 -15.17 -7.43 66.43
N ILE A 154 -15.46 -8.49 67.19
CA ILE A 154 -15.64 -9.83 66.61
C ILE A 154 -16.82 -9.80 65.62
N VAL A 155 -16.53 -10.13 64.36
CA VAL A 155 -17.52 -10.20 63.29
C VAL A 155 -18.11 -11.61 63.27
N ASP A 156 -19.41 -11.72 63.00
CA ASP A 156 -20.12 -13.01 63.01
C ASP A 156 -20.02 -13.75 61.68
N ASP A 157 -19.79 -13.06 60.56
CA ASP A 157 -19.60 -13.67 59.24
C ASP A 157 -18.13 -13.94 58.88
N PHE A 158 -17.90 -14.67 57.78
CA PHE A 158 -16.57 -14.98 57.23
C PHE A 158 -16.21 -14.11 56.01
N GLY A 159 -16.88 -12.97 55.81
CA GLY A 159 -16.56 -12.01 54.76
C GLY A 159 -15.28 -11.24 55.11
N GLY A 160 -14.16 -11.58 54.47
CA GLY A 160 -12.81 -11.16 54.92
C GLY A 160 -12.12 -12.21 55.80
N GLY A 161 -12.67 -13.43 55.86
CA GLY A 161 -12.14 -14.57 56.62
C GLY A 161 -12.44 -14.49 58.11
N VAL A 162 -11.57 -15.05 58.95
CA VAL A 162 -11.72 -14.99 60.41
C VAL A 162 -11.26 -13.65 61.02
N HIS A 163 -11.11 -12.61 60.20
CA HIS A 163 -10.70 -11.25 60.57
C HIS A 163 -9.54 -11.20 61.59
N ARG A 164 -8.47 -11.97 61.34
CA ARG A 164 -7.26 -12.06 62.18
C ARG A 164 -7.43 -12.77 63.54
N ARG A 165 -8.53 -13.48 63.80
CA ARG A 165 -8.72 -14.26 65.04
C ARG A 165 -8.28 -15.71 64.83
N ARG A 166 -7.13 -16.08 65.40
CA ARG A 166 -6.48 -17.39 65.26
C ARG A 166 -7.32 -18.52 65.85
N ALA A 167 -7.89 -18.30 67.03
CA ALA A 167 -8.70 -19.30 67.73
C ALA A 167 -9.94 -19.71 66.92
N ILE A 168 -10.62 -18.74 66.28
CA ILE A 168 -11.79 -19.01 65.44
C ILE A 168 -11.41 -19.92 64.27
N SER A 169 -10.27 -19.65 63.62
CA SER A 169 -9.81 -20.50 62.52
C SER A 169 -9.52 -21.93 62.97
N LYS A 170 -8.94 -22.09 64.17
CA LYS A 170 -8.74 -23.39 64.78
C LYS A 170 -10.09 -24.10 65.01
N ALA A 171 -11.08 -23.43 65.61
CA ALA A 171 -12.40 -24.03 65.83
C ALA A 171 -13.06 -24.47 64.51
N VAL A 172 -13.04 -23.61 63.49
CA VAL A 172 -13.57 -23.92 62.15
C VAL A 172 -12.83 -25.12 61.54
N PHE A 173 -11.51 -25.23 61.72
CA PHE A 173 -10.73 -26.40 61.31
C PHE A 173 -11.16 -27.69 62.02
N TYR A 174 -11.28 -27.69 63.36
CA TYR A 174 -11.71 -28.87 64.12
C TYR A 174 -13.12 -29.31 63.74
N LYS A 175 -14.01 -28.36 63.46
CA LYS A 175 -15.33 -28.65 62.91
C LYS A 175 -15.23 -29.26 61.50
N ALA A 176 -14.42 -28.70 60.62
CA ALA A 176 -14.22 -29.20 59.25
C ALA A 176 -13.69 -30.64 59.23
N ILE A 177 -12.67 -30.97 60.04
CA ILE A 177 -12.14 -32.34 60.07
C ILE A 177 -13.13 -33.34 60.69
N THR A 178 -14.09 -32.87 61.50
CA THR A 178 -15.08 -33.71 62.18
C THR A 178 -16.33 -33.94 61.33
N GLN A 179 -16.90 -32.89 60.72
CA GLN A 179 -18.10 -32.98 59.90
C GLN A 179 -17.82 -33.22 58.42
N GLY A 180 -16.67 -32.76 57.91
CA GLY A 180 -16.32 -32.89 56.49
C GLY A 180 -16.09 -34.34 56.06
N GLY A 181 -15.85 -35.27 57.00
CA GLY A 181 -15.63 -36.68 56.69
C GLY A 181 -14.54 -36.87 55.63
N GLU A 182 -14.86 -37.63 54.57
CA GLU A 182 -13.95 -37.88 53.44
C GLU A 182 -13.70 -36.65 52.54
N GLN A 183 -14.48 -35.56 52.70
CA GLN A 183 -14.28 -34.33 51.92
C GLN A 183 -13.05 -33.54 52.39
N PHE A 184 -12.64 -33.70 53.66
CA PHE A 184 -11.39 -33.13 54.15
C PHE A 184 -10.21 -33.98 53.67
N PRO A 185 -9.15 -33.39 53.12
CA PRO A 185 -8.07 -34.17 52.51
C PRO A 185 -7.32 -35.02 53.55
N SER A 186 -7.09 -36.28 53.21
CA SER A 186 -6.30 -37.22 54.02
C SER A 186 -4.78 -37.05 53.85
N PHE A 187 -4.34 -36.18 52.94
CA PHE A 187 -2.93 -35.96 52.59
C PHE A 187 -2.18 -37.27 52.32
N GLN A 188 -2.64 -38.11 51.39
CA GLN A 188 -1.91 -39.34 51.04
C GLN A 188 -0.50 -39.04 50.48
N GLY A 189 0.44 -39.97 50.66
CA GLY A 189 1.81 -39.87 50.12
C GLY A 189 2.91 -40.10 51.17
N HIS A 190 4.13 -40.41 50.71
CA HIS A 190 5.30 -40.65 51.56
C HIS A 190 6.37 -39.55 51.46
N GLY A 191 6.24 -38.64 50.50
CA GLY A 191 7.13 -37.50 50.33
C GLY A 191 6.97 -36.41 51.40
N PRO A 192 7.90 -35.42 51.44
CA PRO A 192 7.83 -34.29 52.34
C PRO A 192 6.57 -33.44 52.14
N VAL A 193 6.16 -32.78 53.22
CA VAL A 193 5.06 -31.81 53.25
C VAL A 193 5.63 -30.43 53.49
N ALA A 194 5.25 -29.44 52.68
CA ALA A 194 5.56 -28.05 52.88
C ALA A 194 4.29 -27.28 53.26
N ILE A 195 4.29 -26.61 54.40
CA ILE A 195 3.19 -25.76 54.85
C ILE A 195 3.62 -24.31 54.66
N ILE A 196 2.85 -23.52 53.92
CA ILE A 196 3.15 -22.10 53.61
C ILE A 196 2.10 -21.21 54.27
N VAL A 197 2.53 -20.32 55.17
CA VAL A 197 1.64 -19.45 55.95
C VAL A 197 2.20 -18.04 56.14
N GLY A 198 1.29 -17.07 56.21
CA GLY A 198 1.60 -15.75 56.75
C GLY A 198 1.24 -15.68 58.23
N LEU A 199 2.18 -15.26 59.09
CA LEU A 199 1.98 -15.28 60.54
C LEU A 199 1.09 -14.14 61.05
N GLY A 200 0.88 -13.08 60.28
CA GLY A 200 -0.07 -12.01 60.63
C GLY A 200 -1.54 -12.36 60.38
N GLY A 201 -1.83 -13.32 59.50
CA GLY A 201 -3.20 -13.67 59.14
C GLY A 201 -3.88 -14.59 60.16
N GLY A 202 -5.20 -14.47 60.37
CA GLY A 202 -5.92 -15.31 61.33
C GLY A 202 -6.00 -16.78 60.91
N THR A 203 -6.24 -17.06 59.62
CA THR A 203 -6.37 -18.43 59.10
C THR A 203 -5.02 -19.14 59.05
N GLY A 204 -4.04 -18.50 58.39
CA GLY A 204 -2.69 -19.05 58.22
C GLY A 204 -2.03 -19.36 59.57
N SER A 205 -1.96 -18.37 60.45
CA SER A 205 -1.33 -18.53 61.76
C SER A 205 -2.17 -19.33 62.77
N GLY A 206 -3.49 -19.45 62.58
CA GLY A 206 -4.38 -20.14 63.52
C GLY A 206 -4.51 -21.64 63.30
N MET A 207 -4.19 -22.15 62.11
CA MET A 207 -4.44 -23.56 61.74
C MET A 207 -3.19 -24.44 61.61
N PHE A 208 -2.03 -23.86 61.28
CA PHE A 208 -0.88 -24.65 60.81
C PHE A 208 -0.34 -25.68 61.82
N ILE A 209 -0.44 -25.41 63.14
CA ILE A 209 0.00 -26.33 64.20
C ILE A 209 -0.87 -27.59 64.21
N ASP A 210 -2.19 -27.45 64.31
CA ASP A 210 -3.09 -28.61 64.36
C ASP A 210 -3.23 -29.29 63.00
N LEU A 211 -3.06 -28.55 61.91
CA LEU A 211 -2.95 -29.12 60.58
C LEU A 211 -1.71 -30.02 60.47
N ALA A 212 -0.57 -29.61 61.01
CA ALA A 212 0.63 -30.45 61.07
C ALA A 212 0.42 -31.70 61.94
N ARG A 213 -0.26 -31.57 63.09
CA ARG A 213 -0.65 -32.74 63.91
C ARG A 213 -1.53 -33.71 63.12
N TYR A 214 -2.56 -33.19 62.44
CA TYR A 214 -3.45 -34.00 61.61
C TYR A 214 -2.69 -34.71 60.49
N ILE A 215 -1.77 -34.02 59.82
CA ILE A 215 -0.94 -34.60 58.75
C ILE A 215 -0.04 -35.71 59.28
N LYS A 216 0.62 -35.50 60.43
CA LYS A 216 1.44 -36.55 61.08
C LYS A 216 0.62 -37.75 61.51
N GLU A 217 -0.62 -37.54 61.97
CA GLU A 217 -1.51 -38.65 62.28
C GLU A 217 -1.87 -39.46 61.03
N LYS A 218 -2.14 -38.80 59.91
CA LYS A 218 -2.52 -39.48 58.66
C LYS A 218 -1.34 -40.13 57.91
N ARG A 219 -0.13 -39.53 57.98
CA ARG A 219 1.08 -40.03 57.28
C ARG A 219 2.03 -40.84 58.16
N GLY A 220 1.86 -40.81 59.48
CA GLY A 220 2.81 -41.32 60.45
C GLY A 220 3.75 -40.23 61.02
N GLN A 221 4.24 -40.46 62.23
CA GLN A 221 5.02 -39.47 63.00
C GLN A 221 6.37 -39.09 62.35
N GLU A 222 6.89 -39.97 61.48
CA GLU A 222 8.12 -39.76 60.69
C GLU A 222 7.94 -38.83 59.48
N ALA A 223 6.71 -38.38 59.19
CA ALA A 223 6.44 -37.47 58.10
C ALA A 223 7.23 -36.16 58.24
N LYS A 224 8.02 -35.82 57.22
CA LYS A 224 8.85 -34.61 57.20
C LYS A 224 8.03 -33.39 56.83
N ILE A 225 7.85 -32.46 57.78
CA ILE A 225 7.09 -31.22 57.58
C ILE A 225 8.03 -30.01 57.58
N TRP A 226 8.04 -29.28 56.48
CA TRP A 226 8.67 -27.97 56.30
C TRP A 226 7.64 -26.88 56.54
N LEU A 227 7.92 -25.94 57.41
CA LEU A 227 7.08 -24.77 57.65
C LEU A 227 7.74 -23.53 57.05
N PHE A 228 7.10 -22.93 56.06
CA PHE A 228 7.49 -21.65 55.48
C PHE A 228 6.57 -20.57 56.05
N CYS A 229 7.15 -19.66 56.81
CA CYS A 229 6.46 -18.55 57.44
C CYS A 229 6.90 -17.21 56.85
N VAL A 230 5.90 -16.42 56.47
CA VAL A 230 6.10 -15.01 56.13
C VAL A 230 5.74 -14.17 57.34
N LEU A 231 6.72 -13.43 57.85
CA LEU A 231 6.54 -12.45 58.91
C LEU A 231 5.84 -11.22 58.31
N PRO A 232 4.83 -10.65 58.99
CA PRO A 232 4.23 -9.40 58.53
C PRO A 232 5.26 -8.26 58.50
N ALA A 233 4.89 -7.13 57.92
CA ALA A 233 5.67 -5.91 58.08
C ALA A 233 5.37 -5.26 59.44
N ALA A 234 6.37 -4.63 60.07
CA ALA A 234 6.18 -3.87 61.31
C ALA A 234 5.18 -2.69 61.15
N GLY A 235 4.91 -2.27 59.91
CA GLY A 235 3.90 -1.25 59.58
C GLY A 235 2.47 -1.78 59.40
N GLU A 236 2.25 -3.09 59.45
CA GLU A 236 0.89 -3.67 59.41
C GLU A 236 0.13 -3.43 60.74
N GLY A 237 -1.18 -3.71 60.73
CA GLY A 237 -2.07 -3.49 61.86
C GLY A 237 -1.68 -4.26 63.13
N GLU A 238 -2.17 -3.78 64.28
CA GLU A 238 -1.81 -4.36 65.59
C GLU A 238 -2.20 -5.84 65.72
N LYS A 239 -3.27 -6.28 65.05
CA LYS A 239 -3.74 -7.68 65.10
C LYS A 239 -2.81 -8.61 64.33
N GLU A 240 -2.26 -8.16 63.21
CA GLU A 240 -1.27 -8.88 62.41
C GLU A 240 0.01 -9.09 63.23
N GLN A 241 0.49 -8.03 63.87
CA GLN A 241 1.67 -8.07 64.73
C GLN A 241 1.45 -8.99 65.94
N LEU A 242 0.30 -8.87 66.62
CA LEU A 242 -0.06 -9.73 67.75
C LEU A 242 -0.11 -11.21 67.37
N ASN A 243 -0.74 -11.54 66.22
CA ASN A 243 -0.78 -12.90 65.70
C ASN A 243 0.61 -13.48 65.47
N ALA A 244 1.50 -12.68 64.87
CA ALA A 244 2.87 -13.11 64.61
C ALA A 244 3.65 -13.37 65.90
N ALA A 245 3.57 -12.47 66.89
CA ALA A 245 4.24 -12.68 68.18
C ALA A 245 3.75 -13.93 68.92
N ILE A 246 2.43 -14.14 68.99
CA ILE A 246 1.89 -15.33 69.68
C ILE A 246 2.27 -16.60 68.91
N ALA A 247 2.09 -16.62 67.58
CA ALA A 247 2.42 -17.79 66.77
C ALA A 247 3.89 -18.19 66.89
N LEU A 248 4.80 -17.22 66.85
CA LEU A 248 6.24 -17.47 67.02
C LEU A 248 6.58 -17.98 68.42
N SER A 249 5.93 -17.43 69.45
CA SER A 249 6.11 -17.89 70.85
C SER A 249 5.58 -19.31 71.06
N GLU A 250 4.45 -19.66 70.44
CA GLU A 250 3.90 -21.01 70.46
C GLU A 250 4.81 -22.01 69.71
N ILE A 251 5.44 -21.59 68.61
CA ILE A 251 6.43 -22.41 67.88
C ILE A 251 7.66 -22.67 68.76
N GLU A 252 8.23 -21.64 69.41
CA GLU A 252 9.37 -21.80 70.32
C GLU A 252 9.03 -22.76 71.47
N TYR A 253 7.88 -22.55 72.12
CA TYR A 253 7.44 -23.43 73.20
C TYR A 253 7.24 -24.88 72.72
N LEU A 254 6.64 -25.09 71.54
CA LEU A 254 6.43 -26.41 70.96
C LEU A 254 7.76 -27.13 70.69
N ASN A 255 8.77 -26.42 70.17
CA ASN A 255 10.09 -27.00 69.91
C ASN A 255 10.81 -27.46 71.19
N MET A 256 10.50 -26.85 72.35
CA MET A 256 11.01 -27.29 73.66
C MET A 256 10.39 -28.58 74.17
N LYS A 257 9.21 -28.96 73.65
CA LYS A 257 8.48 -30.16 74.08
C LYS A 257 8.80 -31.35 73.17
N ASP A 258 8.31 -32.51 73.58
CA ASP A 258 8.50 -33.76 72.83
C ASP A 258 7.57 -33.82 71.59
N ASP A 259 6.53 -32.97 71.54
CA ASP A 259 5.60 -32.81 70.41
C ASP A 259 6.21 -31.98 69.27
N LYS A 260 7.34 -32.43 68.71
CA LYS A 260 8.06 -31.73 67.64
C LYS A 260 7.37 -31.95 66.29
N LEU A 261 6.55 -30.98 65.87
CA LEU A 261 5.76 -31.08 64.64
C LEU A 261 6.54 -30.75 63.38
N PHE A 262 7.34 -29.69 63.41
CA PHE A 262 8.03 -29.19 62.23
C PHE A 262 9.47 -29.68 62.23
N ASN A 263 9.88 -30.31 61.14
CA ASN A 263 11.29 -30.62 60.94
C ASN A 263 12.03 -29.30 60.77
N TYR A 264 11.53 -28.39 59.94
CA TYR A 264 12.21 -27.15 59.58
C TYR A 264 11.26 -25.96 59.57
N ILE A 265 11.74 -24.80 60.03
CA ILE A 265 10.97 -23.56 60.12
C ILE A 265 11.76 -22.48 59.38
N VAL A 266 11.33 -22.16 58.16
CA VAL A 266 11.92 -21.15 57.30
C VAL A 266 11.13 -19.85 57.44
N LEU A 267 11.81 -18.78 57.84
CA LEU A 267 11.27 -17.44 58.02
C LEU A 267 11.75 -16.53 56.90
N SER A 268 10.83 -15.72 56.39
CA SER A 268 11.10 -14.58 55.51
C SER A 268 10.32 -13.37 55.99
N SER A 269 10.86 -12.17 55.80
CA SER A 269 10.28 -10.94 56.35
C SER A 269 9.71 -10.05 55.26
N LEU A 270 8.45 -9.59 55.44
CA LEU A 270 7.88 -8.52 54.63
C LEU A 270 8.27 -7.13 55.12
N SER A 271 8.83 -6.98 56.31
CA SER A 271 9.22 -5.68 56.87
C SER A 271 10.08 -4.82 55.91
N PRO A 272 11.02 -5.38 55.12
CA PRO A 272 11.83 -4.59 54.20
C PRO A 272 11.04 -3.96 53.03
N THR A 273 9.83 -4.46 52.74
CA THR A 273 8.93 -3.83 51.74
C THR A 273 8.31 -2.52 52.25
N GLY A 274 8.37 -2.27 53.56
CA GLY A 274 7.66 -1.17 54.22
C GLY A 274 6.14 -1.23 54.03
N TYR A 275 5.57 -2.42 53.81
CA TYR A 275 4.13 -2.61 53.66
C TYR A 275 3.37 -2.15 54.91
N VAL A 276 2.21 -1.52 54.68
CA VAL A 276 1.31 -1.00 55.72
C VAL A 276 -0.12 -1.45 55.39
N ASP A 277 -0.94 -1.65 56.41
CA ASP A 277 -2.31 -2.15 56.22
C ASP A 277 -3.17 -1.14 55.42
N GLY A 278 -4.02 -1.64 54.51
CA GLY A 278 -4.89 -0.84 53.66
C GLY A 278 -4.22 0.02 52.57
N GLY A 279 -2.89 -0.05 52.40
CA GLY A 279 -2.16 0.65 51.35
C GLY A 279 -2.26 -0.03 49.98
N ASP A 280 -2.07 0.74 48.89
CA ASP A 280 -1.87 0.16 47.56
C ASP A 280 -0.71 -0.84 47.59
N ARG A 281 -0.84 -1.94 46.84
CA ARG A 281 0.18 -2.99 46.82
C ARG A 281 1.48 -2.42 46.26
N LYS A 282 2.41 -2.10 47.17
CA LYS A 282 3.75 -1.62 46.86
C LYS A 282 4.45 -2.59 45.91
N ARG A 283 5.25 -2.03 44.99
CA ARG A 283 6.04 -2.78 44.01
C ARG A 283 6.87 -3.88 44.69
N GLU A 284 7.47 -3.55 45.84
CA GLU A 284 8.34 -4.42 46.63
C GLU A 284 7.61 -5.68 47.14
N VAL A 285 6.31 -5.60 47.44
CA VAL A 285 5.52 -6.77 47.85
C VAL A 285 5.29 -7.71 46.66
N VAL A 286 5.03 -7.14 45.48
CA VAL A 286 4.91 -7.93 44.24
C VAL A 286 6.24 -8.59 43.89
N GLU A 287 7.35 -7.85 44.03
CA GLU A 287 8.69 -8.40 43.84
C GLU A 287 8.96 -9.57 44.81
N PHE A 288 8.66 -9.41 46.11
CA PHE A 288 8.79 -10.46 47.12
C PHE A 288 7.98 -11.71 46.76
N ASP A 289 6.69 -11.54 46.41
CA ASP A 289 5.82 -12.65 46.03
C ASP A 289 6.37 -13.40 44.81
N SER A 290 6.91 -12.67 43.82
CA SER A 290 7.53 -13.27 42.63
C SER A 290 8.85 -13.99 42.91
N ALA A 291 9.58 -13.60 43.96
CA ALA A 291 10.85 -14.19 44.38
C ALA A 291 10.66 -15.41 45.31
N PHE A 292 9.52 -15.50 46.01
CA PHE A 292 9.21 -16.59 46.94
C PHE A 292 9.29 -17.99 46.32
N PRO A 293 8.79 -18.27 45.10
CA PRO A 293 8.93 -19.59 44.49
C PRO A 293 10.37 -20.06 44.40
N TYR A 294 11.33 -19.17 44.13
CA TYR A 294 12.76 -19.52 44.14
C TYR A 294 13.24 -19.87 45.53
N MET A 295 12.84 -19.11 46.56
CA MET A 295 13.13 -19.47 47.95
C MET A 295 12.58 -20.84 48.33
N PHE A 296 11.33 -21.12 47.94
CA PHE A 296 10.67 -22.41 48.17
C PHE A 296 11.38 -23.56 47.44
N ILE A 297 11.61 -23.42 46.13
CA ILE A 297 12.21 -24.47 45.30
C ILE A 297 13.65 -24.71 45.73
N ASN A 298 14.43 -23.65 45.94
CA ASN A 298 15.84 -23.77 46.29
C ASN A 298 16.03 -24.39 47.69
N ALA A 299 15.04 -24.28 48.59
CA ALA A 299 15.07 -24.98 49.87
C ALA A 299 14.99 -26.51 49.74
N PHE A 300 14.24 -27.01 48.74
CA PHE A 300 14.14 -28.44 48.43
C PHE A 300 15.23 -28.93 47.45
N TYR A 301 15.78 -28.03 46.62
CA TYR A 301 16.84 -28.36 45.69
C TYR A 301 18.15 -28.75 46.38
N LEU A 302 18.46 -28.16 47.53
CA LEU A 302 19.56 -28.62 48.38
C LEU A 302 19.30 -30.11 48.71
N PRO A 303 20.03 -31.08 48.12
CA PRO A 303 19.62 -32.49 48.14
C PRO A 303 19.81 -33.13 49.50
N THR A 304 19.05 -34.21 49.77
CA THR A 304 19.01 -34.99 51.02
C THR A 304 20.34 -35.61 51.49
N ALA A 305 21.44 -35.52 50.74
CA ALA A 305 22.79 -35.86 51.23
C ALA A 305 23.53 -34.67 51.88
N ASP A 306 23.12 -33.43 51.57
CA ASP A 306 23.76 -32.17 52.00
C ASP A 306 22.75 -31.14 52.59
N ILE A 307 21.48 -31.50 52.77
CA ILE A 307 20.56 -30.83 53.72
C ILE A 307 21.23 -30.70 55.09
N SER A 308 22.10 -31.65 55.44
CA SER A 308 22.98 -31.59 56.61
C SER A 308 23.79 -30.29 56.75
N ALA A 309 23.98 -29.51 55.68
CA ALA A 309 24.78 -28.29 55.70
C ALA A 309 24.05 -26.99 56.08
N ILE A 310 22.73 -26.98 56.28
CA ILE A 310 22.00 -25.84 56.92
C ILE A 310 21.01 -26.38 57.94
N VAL A 311 20.46 -27.54 57.66
CA VAL A 311 19.24 -28.02 58.27
C VAL A 311 19.52 -28.87 59.52
N ASP A 312 20.70 -29.49 59.61
CA ASP A 312 21.21 -30.10 60.86
C ASP A 312 21.63 -29.05 61.91
N ALA A 313 21.67 -27.77 61.53
CA ALA A 313 21.93 -26.68 62.49
C ALA A 313 20.72 -26.42 63.39
N LYS A 314 19.54 -26.98 63.06
CA LYS A 314 18.37 -26.82 63.91
C LYS A 314 18.66 -27.39 65.30
N ARG A 315 18.46 -26.55 66.31
CA ARG A 315 18.41 -26.95 67.71
C ARG A 315 16.99 -26.73 68.26
N ASP A 316 16.78 -27.05 69.52
CA ASP A 316 15.45 -26.97 70.10
C ASP A 316 15.06 -25.49 70.28
N TYR A 317 15.98 -24.65 70.78
CA TYR A 317 15.77 -23.21 71.00
C TYR A 317 16.15 -22.40 69.76
N SER A 318 17.32 -22.65 69.19
CA SER A 318 17.76 -22.07 67.91
C SER A 318 17.14 -22.84 66.74
N GLY A 319 15.83 -22.66 66.54
CA GLY A 319 15.03 -23.47 65.61
C GLY A 319 14.75 -22.83 64.25
N PHE A 320 15.04 -21.53 64.07
CA PHE A 320 14.61 -20.75 62.90
C PHE A 320 15.71 -20.63 61.83
N ILE A 321 15.31 -20.84 60.58
CA ILE A 321 16.13 -20.64 59.38
C ILE A 321 15.64 -19.36 58.71
N PHE A 322 16.50 -18.38 58.47
CA PHE A 322 16.13 -17.15 57.77
C PHE A 322 16.50 -17.25 56.30
N ALA A 323 15.61 -16.78 55.42
CA ALA A 323 15.80 -16.87 53.99
C ALA A 323 15.32 -15.61 53.27
N ASP A 324 16.06 -15.25 52.22
CA ASP A 324 15.68 -14.20 51.28
C ASP A 324 16.07 -14.60 49.86
N SER A 325 15.40 -14.03 48.86
CA SER A 325 15.59 -14.34 47.44
C SER A 325 15.57 -13.08 46.59
N HIS A 326 16.46 -13.01 45.61
CA HIS A 326 16.53 -11.93 44.64
C HIS A 326 16.51 -12.48 43.22
N VAL A 327 15.72 -11.86 42.34
CA VAL A 327 15.59 -12.24 40.92
C VAL A 327 16.26 -11.19 40.04
N ILE A 328 17.15 -11.60 39.14
CA ILE A 328 17.72 -10.76 38.10
C ILE A 328 17.04 -11.15 36.78
N GLU A 329 16.32 -10.22 36.18
CA GLU A 329 15.58 -10.44 34.94
C GLU A 329 16.33 -9.83 33.76
N TYR A 330 16.57 -10.65 32.74
CA TYR A 330 17.14 -10.20 31.46
C TYR A 330 15.99 -9.74 30.54
N PRO A 331 16.03 -8.50 30.02
CA PRO A 331 14.92 -7.87 29.29
C PRO A 331 14.85 -8.34 27.83
N VAL A 332 14.72 -9.64 27.60
CA VAL A 332 14.70 -10.24 26.25
C VAL A 332 13.57 -9.66 25.39
N GLU A 333 12.44 -9.28 25.99
CA GLU A 333 11.28 -8.77 25.25
C GLU A 333 11.60 -7.48 24.48
N ASN A 334 12.52 -6.65 24.99
CA ASN A 334 13.01 -5.47 24.26
C ASN A 334 13.74 -5.88 22.97
N LEU A 335 14.55 -6.94 23.03
CA LEU A 335 15.27 -7.48 21.88
C LEU A 335 14.35 -8.23 20.92
N ARG A 336 13.39 -9.02 21.42
CA ARG A 336 12.38 -9.68 20.58
C ARG A 336 11.55 -8.65 19.81
N THR A 337 11.18 -7.56 20.48
CA THR A 337 10.47 -6.45 19.83
C THR A 337 11.34 -5.76 18.78
N LEU A 338 12.66 -5.66 18.99
CA LEU A 338 13.59 -5.12 18.00
C LEU A 338 13.72 -6.04 16.77
N LYS A 339 13.90 -7.35 16.97
CA LYS A 339 13.92 -8.37 15.90
C LYS A 339 12.62 -8.34 15.10
N LYS A 340 11.48 -8.38 15.79
CA LYS A 340 10.15 -8.32 15.18
C LYS A 340 9.93 -7.01 14.42
N GLY A 341 10.36 -5.88 14.98
CA GLY A 341 10.28 -4.58 14.30
C GLY A 341 11.03 -4.59 12.96
N PHE A 342 12.20 -5.25 12.89
CA PHE A 342 12.92 -5.40 11.63
C PHE A 342 12.25 -6.38 10.66
N GLU A 343 11.66 -7.47 11.16
CA GLU A 343 10.83 -8.37 10.35
C GLU A 343 9.60 -7.65 9.75
N ASP A 344 8.99 -6.73 10.51
CA ASP A 344 7.89 -5.87 10.05
C ASP A 344 8.37 -4.87 8.98
N VAL A 345 9.61 -4.37 9.07
CA VAL A 345 10.25 -3.57 8.01
C VAL A 345 10.43 -4.40 6.73
N ILE A 346 10.90 -5.65 6.83
CA ILE A 346 11.01 -6.57 5.68
C ILE A 346 9.63 -6.82 5.05
N ALA A 347 8.60 -7.02 5.87
CA ALA A 347 7.22 -7.21 5.40
C ALA A 347 6.69 -5.96 4.67
N SER A 348 6.87 -4.77 5.26
CA SER A 348 6.50 -3.49 4.63
C SER A 348 7.24 -3.29 3.30
N TYR A 349 8.51 -3.71 3.25
CA TYR A 349 9.32 -3.67 2.03
C TYR A 349 8.83 -4.64 0.95
N SER A 350 8.33 -5.82 1.34
CA SER A 350 7.62 -6.73 0.44
C SER A 350 6.35 -6.11 -0.14
N GLU A 351 5.55 -5.43 0.68
CA GLU A 351 4.35 -4.71 0.24
C GLU A 351 4.67 -3.60 -0.77
N ILE A 352 5.71 -2.79 -0.50
CA ILE A 352 6.23 -1.79 -1.45
C ILE A 352 6.52 -2.44 -2.81
N SER A 353 7.22 -3.58 -2.79
CA SER A 353 7.58 -4.32 -4.00
C SER A 353 6.34 -4.78 -4.79
N ASN A 354 5.32 -5.26 -4.08
CA ASN A 354 4.09 -5.80 -4.68
C ASN A 354 3.26 -4.69 -5.34
N GLU A 355 3.01 -3.60 -4.63
CA GLU A 355 2.24 -2.48 -5.17
C GLU A 355 2.98 -1.77 -6.30
N ARG A 356 4.32 -1.64 -6.19
CA ARG A 356 5.16 -1.12 -7.28
C ARG A 356 5.12 -2.03 -8.51
N THR A 357 5.14 -3.35 -8.35
CA THR A 357 4.98 -4.30 -9.47
C THR A 357 3.66 -4.06 -10.20
N ARG A 358 2.56 -3.90 -9.46
CA ARG A 358 1.24 -3.63 -10.05
C ARG A 358 1.23 -2.30 -10.82
N LEU A 359 1.74 -1.24 -10.21
CA LEU A 359 1.80 0.10 -10.78
C LEU A 359 2.62 0.15 -12.08
N LEU A 360 3.85 -0.38 -12.05
CA LEU A 360 4.72 -0.38 -13.23
C LEU A 360 4.17 -1.27 -14.36
N LYS A 361 3.42 -2.33 -14.03
CA LYS A 361 2.73 -3.16 -15.03
C LYS A 361 1.61 -2.39 -15.73
N GLU A 362 0.78 -1.65 -14.99
CA GLU A 362 -0.27 -0.80 -15.57
C GLU A 362 0.34 0.28 -16.48
N ILE A 363 1.41 0.95 -16.04
CA ILE A 363 2.10 1.98 -16.83
C ILE A 363 2.80 1.38 -18.06
N SER A 364 3.46 0.23 -17.92
CA SER A 364 4.09 -0.46 -19.06
C SER A 364 3.06 -0.85 -20.12
N THR A 365 1.88 -1.31 -19.69
CA THR A 365 0.76 -1.63 -20.58
C THR A 365 0.27 -0.37 -21.29
N PHE A 366 0.15 0.76 -20.57
CA PHE A 366 -0.20 2.05 -21.16
C PHE A 366 0.77 2.44 -22.28
N PHE A 367 2.09 2.41 -22.04
CA PHE A 367 3.06 2.72 -23.10
C PHE A 367 2.94 1.75 -24.29
N ALA A 368 2.90 0.43 -24.03
CA ALA A 368 2.85 -0.58 -25.09
C ALA A 368 1.60 -0.46 -25.99
N THR A 369 0.47 -0.03 -25.44
CA THR A 369 -0.77 0.18 -26.20
C THR A 369 -0.80 1.54 -26.90
N ASN A 370 -0.44 2.62 -26.20
CA ASN A 370 -0.69 3.98 -26.68
C ASN A 370 0.42 4.51 -27.61
N GLU A 371 1.66 4.02 -27.50
CA GLU A 371 2.78 4.44 -28.36
C GLU A 371 2.48 4.15 -29.85
N ASN A 372 1.81 3.03 -30.14
CA ASN A 372 1.41 2.67 -31.49
C ASN A 372 0.10 3.36 -31.95
N LEU A 373 -0.82 3.63 -31.03
CA LEU A 373 -2.12 4.24 -31.34
C LEU A 373 -2.02 5.76 -31.57
N TYR A 374 -1.12 6.43 -30.85
CA TYR A 374 -0.97 7.88 -30.85
C TYR A 374 0.50 8.31 -31.11
N PRO A 375 1.13 7.91 -32.23
CA PRO A 375 2.55 8.13 -32.46
C PRO A 375 2.96 9.61 -32.47
N ALA A 376 2.05 10.53 -32.79
CA ALA A 376 2.30 11.97 -32.74
C ALA A 376 2.58 12.49 -31.32
N GLU A 377 2.01 11.83 -30.30
CA GLU A 377 2.23 12.14 -28.89
C GLU A 377 3.57 11.59 -28.36
N PHE A 378 4.15 10.61 -29.05
CA PHE A 378 5.42 9.97 -28.71
C PHE A 378 6.50 10.33 -29.75
N SER A 379 7.00 11.55 -29.67
CA SER A 379 8.04 12.06 -30.58
C SER A 379 9.29 12.50 -29.82
N LYS A 380 10.45 12.53 -30.49
CA LYS A 380 11.68 13.01 -29.85
C LYS A 380 11.48 14.46 -29.40
N THR A 381 11.59 14.68 -28.09
CA THR A 381 11.60 16.02 -27.49
C THR A 381 13.02 16.36 -27.06
N ASP A 382 13.38 17.65 -27.04
CA ASP A 382 14.66 18.13 -26.48
C ASP A 382 14.66 18.15 -24.93
N THR A 383 13.74 17.41 -24.30
CA THR A 383 13.58 17.44 -22.84
C THR A 383 14.57 16.49 -22.19
N GLU A 384 15.42 17.02 -21.31
CA GLU A 384 16.39 16.25 -20.54
C GLU A 384 15.89 15.93 -19.13
N ILE A 385 16.51 14.92 -18.52
CA ILE A 385 16.26 14.54 -17.12
C ILE A 385 16.72 15.65 -16.18
N THR A 386 15.85 16.03 -15.24
CA THR A 386 16.15 17.13 -14.32
C THR A 386 16.97 16.66 -13.11
N HIS A 387 17.65 17.60 -12.44
CA HIS A 387 18.34 17.31 -11.18
C HIS A 387 17.39 16.78 -10.07
N SER A 388 16.13 17.21 -10.09
CA SER A 388 15.08 16.68 -9.20
C SER A 388 14.82 15.19 -9.47
N ASP A 389 14.80 14.78 -10.73
CA ASP A 389 14.56 13.39 -11.12
C ASP A 389 15.72 12.50 -10.68
N VAL A 390 16.96 12.95 -10.87
CA VAL A 390 18.18 12.30 -10.35
C VAL A 390 18.08 12.10 -8.84
N THR A 391 17.75 13.17 -8.10
CA THR A 391 17.68 13.14 -6.64
C THR A 391 16.59 12.18 -6.15
N LYS A 392 15.41 12.20 -6.78
CA LYS A 392 14.31 11.29 -6.43
C LYS A 392 14.66 9.84 -6.73
N PHE A 393 15.27 9.54 -7.88
CA PHE A 393 15.67 8.19 -8.24
C PHE A 393 16.78 7.65 -7.33
N LYS A 394 17.75 8.49 -6.97
CA LYS A 394 18.79 8.16 -5.98
C LYS A 394 18.19 7.78 -4.63
N LYS A 395 17.21 8.55 -4.13
CA LYS A 395 16.48 8.23 -2.89
C LYS A 395 15.78 6.87 -2.94
N GLU A 396 15.26 6.48 -4.10
CA GLU A 396 14.66 5.15 -4.26
C GLU A 396 15.71 4.03 -4.18
N ILE A 397 16.93 4.24 -4.69
CA ILE A 397 18.05 3.31 -4.51
C ILE A 397 18.50 3.27 -3.04
N GLU A 398 18.59 4.44 -2.39
CA GLU A 398 18.94 4.55 -0.96
C GLU A 398 17.94 3.80 -0.06
N LYS A 399 16.65 3.77 -0.40
CA LYS A 399 15.67 2.95 0.34
C LYS A 399 16.04 1.48 0.30
N ILE A 400 16.40 0.92 -0.87
CA ILE A 400 16.83 -0.48 -0.97
C ILE A 400 18.10 -0.69 -0.12
N ARG A 401 19.04 0.27 -0.20
CA ARG A 401 20.29 0.25 0.57
C ARG A 401 20.06 0.20 2.07
N ASN A 402 19.19 1.08 2.58
CA ASN A 402 18.92 1.22 4.02
C ASN A 402 18.38 -0.06 4.67
N VAL A 403 17.77 -0.99 3.92
CA VAL A 403 17.31 -2.28 4.48
C VAL A 403 18.44 -3.28 4.59
N TRP A 404 19.25 -3.44 3.54
CA TRP A 404 20.32 -4.45 3.56
C TRP A 404 21.50 -4.00 4.44
N GLU A 405 21.81 -2.71 4.47
CA GLU A 405 22.86 -2.09 5.31
C GLU A 405 22.38 -1.77 6.72
N ASN A 406 21.12 -2.11 7.05
CA ASN A 406 20.62 -1.89 8.40
C ASN A 406 21.45 -2.68 9.40
N GLU A 407 21.92 -2.04 10.48
CA GLU A 407 22.76 -2.71 11.47
C GLU A 407 22.14 -3.99 12.07
N ILE A 408 20.80 -4.11 12.12
CA ILE A 408 20.11 -5.32 12.57
C ILE A 408 20.42 -6.53 11.68
N THR A 409 20.67 -6.36 10.37
CA THR A 409 21.06 -7.47 9.49
C THR A 409 22.38 -8.09 9.97
N SER A 410 23.37 -7.27 10.30
CA SER A 410 24.63 -7.72 10.88
C SER A 410 24.43 -8.40 12.23
N LEU A 411 23.56 -7.88 13.10
CA LEU A 411 23.31 -8.45 14.43
C LEU A 411 22.54 -9.78 14.38
N LEU A 412 21.74 -9.99 13.33
CA LEU A 412 21.07 -11.26 13.02
C LEU A 412 21.94 -12.21 12.18
N ASN A 413 23.21 -11.84 11.91
CA ASN A 413 24.14 -12.60 11.05
C ASN A 413 23.62 -12.85 9.62
N PHE A 414 22.76 -11.96 9.10
CA PHE A 414 22.25 -12.07 7.73
C PHE A 414 23.39 -11.94 6.71
N GLN A 415 23.48 -12.88 5.77
CA GLN A 415 24.51 -12.88 4.73
C GLN A 415 24.17 -11.94 3.57
N THR A 416 22.92 -11.47 3.46
CA THR A 416 22.48 -10.57 2.39
C THR A 416 23.39 -9.35 2.21
N GLN A 417 23.76 -8.68 3.30
CA GLN A 417 24.65 -7.50 3.23
C GLN A 417 26.02 -7.88 2.63
N ASN A 418 26.65 -8.92 3.16
CA ASN A 418 27.96 -9.40 2.69
C ASN A 418 27.93 -9.79 1.20
N ILE A 419 26.85 -10.44 0.76
CA ILE A 419 26.66 -10.83 -0.66
C ILE A 419 26.60 -9.58 -1.54
N ILE A 420 25.81 -8.58 -1.16
CA ILE A 420 25.62 -7.35 -1.92
C ILE A 420 26.90 -6.51 -1.95
N GLU A 421 27.56 -6.29 -0.81
CA GLU A 421 28.82 -5.55 -0.73
C GLU A 421 29.94 -6.23 -1.52
N SER A 422 29.98 -7.57 -1.51
CA SER A 422 30.91 -8.35 -2.33
C SER A 422 30.62 -8.17 -3.83
N ALA A 423 29.34 -8.19 -4.22
CA ALA A 423 28.93 -7.93 -5.60
C ALA A 423 29.30 -6.50 -6.05
N ILE A 424 29.09 -5.49 -5.21
CA ILE A 424 29.50 -4.11 -5.48
C ILE A 424 31.02 -4.00 -5.63
N SER A 425 31.76 -4.57 -4.70
CA SER A 425 33.23 -4.48 -4.66
C SER A 425 33.91 -5.16 -5.85
N ASN A 426 33.39 -6.32 -6.28
CA ASN A 426 34.01 -7.15 -7.30
C ASN A 426 33.51 -6.87 -8.72
N ASN A 427 32.26 -6.44 -8.89
CA ASN A 427 31.62 -6.38 -10.22
C ASN A 427 31.29 -4.95 -10.70
N MET A 428 31.44 -3.92 -9.84
CA MET A 428 31.15 -2.53 -10.22
C MET A 428 32.43 -1.76 -10.62
N PRO A 429 32.39 -0.95 -11.70
CA PRO A 429 33.44 0.02 -12.02
C PRO A 429 33.70 1.01 -10.87
N VAL A 430 34.93 1.54 -10.76
CA VAL A 430 35.34 2.44 -9.66
C VAL A 430 34.40 3.64 -9.50
N GLU A 431 33.94 4.22 -10.60
CA GLU A 431 33.02 5.37 -10.63
C GLU A 431 31.59 5.06 -10.17
N LEU A 432 31.19 3.78 -10.13
CA LEU A 432 29.87 3.33 -9.68
C LEU A 432 29.89 2.67 -8.29
N LYS A 433 31.06 2.49 -7.67
CA LYS A 433 31.16 1.84 -6.35
C LYS A 433 30.54 2.66 -5.21
N GLU A 434 30.61 3.99 -5.31
CA GLU A 434 30.09 4.90 -4.30
C GLU A 434 28.83 5.60 -4.81
N LEU A 435 27.65 5.06 -4.44
CA LEU A 435 26.33 5.60 -4.83
C LEU A 435 26.23 7.12 -4.58
N ASP A 436 26.79 7.59 -3.46
CA ASP A 436 26.70 8.99 -3.04
C ASP A 436 27.42 9.95 -4.01
N ARG A 437 28.42 9.48 -4.78
CA ARG A 437 29.14 10.26 -5.78
C ARG A 437 28.46 10.32 -7.15
N ILE A 438 27.44 9.50 -7.38
CA ILE A 438 26.71 9.44 -8.65
C ILE A 438 25.65 10.55 -8.67
N ASN A 439 25.75 11.45 -9.66
CA ASN A 439 24.86 12.62 -9.85
C ASN A 439 24.23 12.67 -11.25
N GLU A 440 24.40 11.62 -12.05
CA GLU A 440 23.86 11.48 -13.41
C GLU A 440 22.83 10.35 -13.42
N PHE A 441 21.68 10.56 -14.06
CA PHE A 441 20.60 9.55 -14.07
C PHE A 441 21.01 8.26 -14.77
N ASP A 442 21.68 8.35 -15.93
CA ASP A 442 22.11 7.18 -16.68
C ASP A 442 23.10 6.32 -15.88
N LYS A 443 23.98 6.95 -15.10
CA LYS A 443 24.90 6.23 -14.21
C LYS A 443 24.17 5.59 -13.02
N LEU A 444 23.09 6.19 -12.50
CA LEU A 444 22.25 5.55 -11.47
C LEU A 444 21.48 4.35 -12.06
N ALA A 445 20.95 4.47 -13.27
CA ALA A 445 20.29 3.36 -13.97
C ALA A 445 21.28 2.23 -14.30
N GLU A 446 22.50 2.58 -14.70
CA GLU A 446 23.60 1.64 -14.90
C GLU A 446 23.98 0.94 -13.59
N TYR A 447 24.08 1.69 -12.49
CA TYR A 447 24.33 1.14 -11.16
C TYR A 447 23.32 0.04 -10.80
N VAL A 448 22.01 0.35 -10.90
CA VAL A 448 20.94 -0.61 -10.60
C VAL A 448 21.03 -1.85 -11.49
N THR A 449 21.23 -1.65 -12.79
CA THR A 449 21.28 -2.74 -13.78
C THR A 449 22.47 -3.67 -13.55
N ARG A 450 23.66 -3.12 -13.28
CA ARG A 450 24.88 -3.91 -13.00
C ARG A 450 24.79 -4.64 -11.68
N LEU A 451 24.28 -3.99 -10.63
CA LEU A 451 24.11 -4.63 -9.33
C LEU A 451 23.12 -5.79 -9.43
N LYS A 452 21.95 -5.59 -10.05
CA LYS A 452 20.99 -6.65 -10.34
C LYS A 452 21.66 -7.85 -11.03
N LYS A 453 22.36 -7.62 -12.15
CA LYS A 453 23.02 -8.68 -12.92
C LYS A 453 24.10 -9.42 -12.11
N SER A 454 24.77 -8.71 -11.20
CA SER A 454 25.77 -9.30 -10.32
C SER A 454 25.14 -10.27 -9.31
N LEU A 455 23.99 -9.91 -8.74
CA LEU A 455 23.25 -10.74 -7.77
C LEU A 455 22.55 -11.94 -8.41
N GLU A 456 22.22 -11.91 -9.70
CA GLU A 456 21.66 -13.07 -10.42
C GLU A 456 22.65 -14.25 -10.50
N ASN A 457 23.95 -14.01 -10.38
CA ASN A 457 25.01 -15.01 -10.51
C ASN A 457 25.64 -15.45 -9.17
N GLU A 458 25.20 -14.89 -8.04
CA GLU A 458 25.68 -15.22 -6.70
C GLU A 458 24.82 -16.35 -6.08
N SER A 459 25.48 -17.43 -5.63
CA SER A 459 24.85 -18.58 -4.97
C SER A 459 25.56 -18.87 -3.64
N LYS A 460 25.53 -17.90 -2.72
CA LYS A 460 26.01 -18.10 -1.34
C LYS A 460 24.83 -18.52 -0.45
N PRO A 461 25.06 -19.40 0.54
CA PRO A 461 24.02 -19.77 1.49
C PRO A 461 23.62 -18.57 2.36
N HIS A 462 22.34 -18.47 2.67
CA HIS A 462 21.77 -17.49 3.60
C HIS A 462 21.69 -18.09 5.01
N GLU A 463 21.68 -17.23 6.03
CA GLU A 463 21.64 -17.65 7.43
C GLU A 463 20.32 -18.36 7.79
N ASN A 464 19.19 -17.82 7.33
CA ASN A 464 17.86 -18.37 7.58
C ASN A 464 16.85 -17.92 6.50
N ALA A 465 15.59 -18.34 6.66
CA ALA A 465 14.52 -18.03 5.71
C ALA A 465 14.22 -16.53 5.58
N LYS A 466 14.41 -15.74 6.65
CA LYS A 466 14.22 -14.28 6.63
C LYS A 466 15.36 -13.55 5.92
N ASP A 467 16.58 -14.03 6.08
CA ASP A 467 17.73 -13.55 5.29
C ASP A 467 17.53 -13.83 3.79
N GLN A 468 17.07 -15.04 3.44
CA GLN A 468 16.72 -15.38 2.05
C GLN A 468 15.58 -14.49 1.50
N GLU A 469 14.55 -14.24 2.31
CA GLU A 469 13.44 -13.35 1.96
C GLU A 469 13.93 -11.94 1.66
N LEU A 470 14.77 -11.37 2.54
CA LEU A 470 15.37 -10.05 2.34
C LEU A 470 16.20 -10.00 1.05
N TYR A 471 17.03 -11.01 0.78
CA TYR A 471 17.83 -11.09 -0.44
C TYR A 471 16.98 -11.05 -1.71
N GLU A 472 15.94 -11.88 -1.78
CA GLU A 472 15.04 -11.92 -2.93
C GLU A 472 14.22 -10.63 -3.08
N LEU A 473 13.84 -9.99 -1.96
CA LEU A 473 13.19 -8.68 -1.98
C LEU A 473 14.12 -7.59 -2.52
N VAL A 474 15.40 -7.58 -2.13
CA VAL A 474 16.38 -6.64 -2.70
C VAL A 474 16.51 -6.83 -4.21
N LYS A 475 16.67 -8.08 -4.69
CA LYS A 475 16.73 -8.39 -6.13
C LYS A 475 15.47 -7.94 -6.86
N LYS A 476 14.29 -8.22 -6.30
CA LYS A 476 13.01 -7.80 -6.87
C LYS A 476 12.91 -6.28 -6.98
N ASN A 477 13.28 -5.53 -5.94
CA ASN A 477 13.22 -4.08 -5.97
C ASN A 477 14.25 -3.46 -6.90
N LEU A 478 15.47 -4.01 -7.01
CA LEU A 478 16.44 -3.58 -8.02
C LEU A 478 15.89 -3.77 -9.43
N ASN A 479 15.21 -4.89 -9.69
CA ASN A 479 14.53 -5.11 -10.96
C ASN A 479 13.41 -4.10 -11.22
N LEU A 480 12.61 -3.76 -10.20
CA LEU A 480 11.57 -2.73 -10.31
C LEU A 480 12.15 -1.34 -10.53
N LEU A 481 13.28 -0.98 -9.90
CA LEU A 481 13.97 0.28 -10.18
C LEU A 481 14.54 0.34 -11.59
N GLY A 482 15.04 -0.79 -12.12
CA GLY A 482 15.43 -0.89 -13.53
C GLY A 482 14.26 -0.59 -14.48
N GLN A 483 13.10 -1.20 -14.23
CA GLN A 483 11.88 -0.92 -14.99
C GLN A 483 11.41 0.52 -14.84
N MET A 484 11.50 1.11 -13.65
CA MET A 484 11.21 2.53 -13.43
C MET A 484 12.11 3.41 -14.29
N ALA A 485 13.42 3.14 -14.35
CA ALA A 485 14.35 3.91 -15.17
C ALA A 485 14.01 3.83 -16.67
N GLU A 486 13.68 2.63 -17.17
CA GLU A 486 13.25 2.44 -18.55
C GLU A 486 11.97 3.22 -18.87
N LEU A 487 10.95 3.14 -18.01
CA LEU A 487 9.69 3.87 -18.19
C LEU A 487 9.87 5.39 -18.05
N GLN A 488 10.77 5.84 -17.18
CA GLN A 488 11.12 7.25 -17.00
C GLN A 488 11.71 7.80 -18.31
N ASN A 489 12.61 7.05 -18.95
CA ASN A 489 13.16 7.40 -20.25
C ASN A 489 12.10 7.41 -21.36
N LYS A 490 11.17 6.46 -21.36
CA LYS A 490 10.03 6.47 -22.30
C LYS A 490 9.12 7.67 -22.11
N ALA A 491 8.89 8.10 -20.88
CA ALA A 491 8.06 9.28 -20.60
C ALA A 491 8.65 10.56 -21.21
N LEU A 492 9.98 10.68 -21.38
CA LEU A 492 10.60 11.85 -22.02
C LEU A 492 10.20 12.04 -23.49
N ALA A 493 9.80 10.95 -24.18
CA ALA A 493 9.30 11.01 -25.54
C ALA A 493 7.86 11.56 -25.65
N VAL A 494 7.18 11.80 -24.53
CA VAL A 494 5.81 12.35 -24.54
C VAL A 494 5.87 13.85 -24.83
N ARG A 495 5.13 14.28 -25.87
CA ARG A 495 5.14 15.67 -26.36
C ARG A 495 4.63 16.67 -25.33
N ASP A 496 3.43 16.43 -24.79
CA ASP A 496 2.80 17.33 -23.82
C ASP A 496 3.51 17.28 -22.44
N ASN A 497 3.73 18.45 -21.85
CA ASN A 497 4.47 18.59 -20.59
C ASN A 497 3.64 18.09 -19.38
N SER A 498 2.34 18.34 -19.37
CA SER A 498 1.46 17.91 -18.27
C SER A 498 1.30 16.39 -18.27
N ALA A 499 1.15 15.78 -19.44
CA ALA A 499 1.10 14.34 -19.62
C ALA A 499 2.42 13.66 -19.26
N ARG A 500 3.55 14.25 -19.67
CA ARG A 500 4.89 13.78 -19.28
C ARG A 500 5.08 13.81 -17.76
N LEU A 501 4.71 14.92 -17.12
CA LEU A 501 4.81 15.06 -15.67
C LEU A 501 3.87 14.07 -14.95
N ALA A 502 2.67 13.85 -15.48
CA ALA A 502 1.74 12.85 -14.96
C ALA A 502 2.35 11.46 -14.99
N LEU A 503 2.90 11.03 -16.13
CA LEU A 503 3.55 9.72 -16.28
C LEU A 503 4.77 9.59 -15.38
N ALA A 504 5.61 10.62 -15.27
CA ALA A 504 6.74 10.63 -14.34
C ALA A 504 6.30 10.48 -12.87
N ASN A 505 5.22 11.16 -12.47
CA ASN A 505 4.65 11.04 -11.13
C ASN A 505 4.00 9.68 -10.89
N LEU A 506 3.36 9.09 -11.92
CA LEU A 506 2.79 7.75 -11.87
C LEU A 506 3.89 6.69 -11.69
N ILE A 507 4.99 6.79 -12.43
CA ILE A 507 6.13 5.86 -12.33
C ILE A 507 6.71 5.87 -10.91
N ARG A 508 6.75 7.05 -10.28
CA ARG A 508 7.22 7.23 -8.89
C ARG A 508 6.19 6.83 -7.84
N GLY A 509 4.93 6.62 -8.23
CA GLY A 509 3.84 6.33 -7.30
C GLY A 509 3.43 7.50 -6.42
N GLU A 510 3.60 8.74 -6.88
CA GLU A 510 3.13 9.92 -6.13
C GLU A 510 1.59 9.90 -6.02
N GLU A 511 0.99 10.42 -4.94
CA GLU A 511 -0.48 10.43 -4.79
C GLU A 511 -1.14 11.69 -5.38
N ASN A 512 -0.48 12.84 -5.29
CA ASN A 512 -1.10 14.13 -5.55
C ASN A 512 -1.07 14.50 -7.04
N PHE A 513 -2.24 14.42 -7.68
CA PHE A 513 -2.43 14.77 -9.09
C PHE A 513 -3.35 15.98 -9.29
N GLY A 514 -3.83 16.64 -8.22
CA GLY A 514 -4.89 17.64 -8.33
C GLY A 514 -4.58 18.76 -9.33
N LYS A 515 -3.35 19.29 -9.31
CA LYS A 515 -2.91 20.29 -10.30
C LYS A 515 -2.78 19.71 -11.71
N ILE A 516 -2.12 18.56 -11.85
CA ILE A 516 -1.83 17.92 -13.14
C ILE A 516 -3.13 17.49 -13.86
N SER A 517 -4.05 16.85 -13.14
CA SER A 517 -5.37 16.49 -13.66
C SER A 517 -6.18 17.74 -14.04
N GLY A 518 -6.03 18.83 -13.29
CA GLY A 518 -6.61 20.12 -13.65
C GLY A 518 -6.05 20.70 -14.96
N ASP A 519 -4.73 20.63 -15.13
CA ASP A 519 -4.05 21.09 -16.35
C ASP A 519 -4.45 20.23 -17.56
N ILE A 520 -4.48 18.89 -17.44
CA ILE A 520 -4.94 17.95 -18.49
C ILE A 520 -6.42 18.20 -18.84
N SER A 521 -7.27 18.39 -17.83
CA SER A 521 -8.70 18.67 -18.04
C SER A 521 -8.93 20.01 -18.74
N SER A 522 -8.15 21.03 -18.38
CA SER A 522 -8.19 22.34 -19.04
C SER A 522 -7.79 22.24 -20.51
N GLU A 523 -6.72 21.51 -20.82
CA GLU A 523 -6.26 21.35 -22.19
C GLU A 523 -7.24 20.53 -23.04
N THR A 524 -7.78 19.45 -22.47
CA THR A 524 -8.87 18.67 -23.08
C THR A 524 -10.09 19.56 -23.36
N GLY A 525 -10.43 20.48 -22.45
CA GLY A 525 -11.52 21.43 -22.62
C GLY A 525 -11.29 22.41 -23.78
N LYS A 526 -10.07 22.93 -23.94
CA LYS A 526 -9.69 23.78 -25.07
C LYS A 526 -9.78 23.03 -26.39
N LEU A 527 -9.17 21.84 -26.48
CA LEU A 527 -9.21 21.00 -27.69
C LEU A 527 -10.66 20.67 -28.09
N ARG A 528 -11.55 20.40 -27.14
CA ARG A 528 -12.99 20.18 -27.43
C ARG A 528 -13.67 21.43 -28.00
N ALA A 529 -13.33 22.61 -27.49
CA ALA A 529 -13.84 23.87 -28.04
C ALA A 529 -13.32 24.10 -29.48
N ASP A 530 -12.03 23.84 -29.71
CA ASP A 530 -11.40 23.99 -31.03
C ASP A 530 -11.96 23.00 -32.06
N VAL A 531 -12.24 21.75 -31.66
CA VAL A 531 -12.95 20.77 -32.49
C VAL A 531 -14.35 21.26 -32.86
N SER A 532 -15.09 21.83 -31.90
CA SER A 532 -16.42 22.40 -32.15
C SER A 532 -16.36 23.62 -33.08
N GLU A 533 -15.33 24.45 -32.96
CA GLU A 533 -15.11 25.59 -33.86
C GLU A 533 -14.76 25.11 -35.27
N ALA A 534 -13.89 24.10 -35.40
CA ALA A 534 -13.57 23.47 -36.68
C ALA A 534 -14.81 22.86 -37.35
N ASP A 535 -15.69 22.20 -36.60
CA ASP A 535 -16.97 21.68 -37.11
C ASP A 535 -17.89 22.79 -37.63
N THR A 536 -17.91 23.93 -36.94
CA THR A 536 -18.66 25.11 -37.37
C THR A 536 -18.09 25.69 -38.66
N LYS A 537 -16.76 25.79 -38.77
CA LYS A 537 -16.06 26.25 -39.99
C LYS A 537 -16.28 25.30 -41.17
N VAL A 538 -16.19 23.99 -40.98
CA VAL A 538 -16.45 22.99 -42.02
C VAL A 538 -17.90 23.11 -42.52
N SER A 539 -18.87 23.20 -41.60
CA SER A 539 -20.28 23.41 -41.95
C SER A 539 -20.50 24.69 -42.79
N LYS A 540 -19.86 25.80 -42.40
CA LYS A 540 -19.94 27.06 -43.14
C LYS A 540 -19.31 26.96 -44.54
N LYS A 541 -18.15 26.32 -44.65
CA LYS A 541 -17.44 26.10 -45.92
C LYS A 541 -18.19 25.16 -46.85
N ARG A 542 -18.88 24.14 -46.32
CA ARG A 542 -19.78 23.28 -47.10
C ARG A 542 -20.99 24.04 -47.64
N ALA A 543 -21.56 24.96 -46.87
CA ALA A 543 -22.63 25.83 -47.36
C ALA A 543 -22.14 26.78 -48.46
N GLU A 544 -20.95 27.37 -48.30
CA GLU A 544 -20.31 28.20 -49.34
C GLU A 544 -20.05 27.41 -50.63
N LEU A 545 -19.57 26.16 -50.51
CA LEU A 545 -19.38 25.26 -51.64
C LEU A 545 -20.70 24.97 -52.38
N ASP A 546 -21.78 24.68 -51.65
CA ASP A 546 -23.10 24.42 -52.22
C ASP A 546 -23.66 25.64 -52.97
N GLU A 547 -23.45 26.85 -52.44
CA GLU A 547 -23.83 28.09 -53.14
C GLU A 547 -23.05 28.30 -54.45
N ILE A 548 -21.74 28.07 -54.44
CA ILE A 548 -20.89 28.20 -55.64
C ILE A 548 -21.27 27.16 -56.70
N VAL A 549 -21.53 25.92 -56.30
CA VAL A 549 -21.98 24.86 -57.22
C VAL A 549 -23.35 25.21 -57.82
N LYS A 550 -24.30 25.72 -57.03
CA LYS A 550 -25.60 26.18 -57.53
C LYS A 550 -25.49 27.34 -58.52
N LEU A 551 -24.57 28.28 -58.29
CA LEU A 551 -24.31 29.38 -59.22
C LEU A 551 -23.73 28.88 -60.54
N ARG A 552 -22.70 28.03 -60.48
CA ARG A 552 -22.12 27.38 -61.67
C ARG A 552 -23.18 26.64 -62.48
N ASP A 553 -23.98 25.80 -61.83
CA ASP A 553 -25.01 25.00 -62.52
C ASP A 553 -26.11 25.87 -63.14
N ARG A 554 -26.44 27.01 -62.53
CA ARG A 554 -27.35 28.01 -63.10
C ARG A 554 -26.77 28.62 -64.37
N ASP A 555 -25.52 29.07 -64.35
CA ASP A 555 -24.87 29.74 -65.48
C ASP A 555 -24.63 28.76 -66.64
N VAL A 556 -24.22 27.52 -66.37
CA VAL A 556 -24.14 26.44 -67.37
C VAL A 556 -25.53 26.13 -67.94
N GLY A 557 -26.56 26.15 -67.10
CA GLY A 557 -27.96 26.02 -67.53
C GLY A 557 -28.38 27.11 -68.52
N LEU A 558 -27.99 28.36 -68.26
CA LEU A 558 -28.23 29.51 -69.13
C LEU A 558 -27.46 29.40 -70.46
N VAL A 559 -26.18 29.01 -70.43
CA VAL A 559 -25.39 28.75 -71.66
C VAL A 559 -26.08 27.71 -72.54
N LYS A 560 -26.62 26.64 -71.93
CA LYS A 560 -27.32 25.58 -72.65
C LYS A 560 -28.62 26.08 -73.30
N SER A 561 -29.41 26.91 -72.62
CA SER A 561 -30.67 27.44 -73.17
C SER A 561 -30.41 28.40 -74.32
N GLU A 562 -29.47 29.33 -74.17
CA GLU A 562 -29.14 30.33 -75.19
C GLU A 562 -28.59 29.67 -76.47
N ILE A 563 -27.74 28.66 -76.34
CA ILE A 563 -27.21 27.96 -77.52
C ILE A 563 -28.28 27.13 -78.22
N ASN A 564 -29.22 26.51 -77.49
CA ASN A 564 -30.33 25.80 -78.13
C ASN A 564 -31.22 26.75 -78.95
N ALA A 565 -31.35 28.02 -78.56
CA ALA A 565 -32.11 29.02 -79.29
C ALA A 565 -31.48 29.40 -80.65
N LEU A 566 -30.17 29.12 -80.84
CA LEU A 566 -29.44 29.41 -82.07
C LEU A 566 -29.55 28.32 -83.14
N ALA A 567 -30.28 27.22 -82.88
CA ALA A 567 -30.39 26.13 -83.85
C ALA A 567 -30.88 26.59 -85.23
N LYS A 568 -31.97 27.35 -85.26
CA LYS A 568 -32.54 27.86 -86.52
C LYS A 568 -31.64 28.90 -87.22
N PRO A 569 -31.08 29.92 -86.53
CA PRO A 569 -30.09 30.83 -87.11
C PRO A 569 -28.84 30.14 -87.70
N VAL A 570 -28.35 29.06 -87.06
CA VAL A 570 -27.22 28.26 -87.58
C VAL A 570 -27.63 27.48 -88.83
N ASP A 571 -28.85 26.90 -88.86
CA ASP A 571 -29.39 26.22 -90.05
C ASP A 571 -29.50 27.17 -91.25
N ASP A 572 -29.99 28.40 -91.02
CA ASP A 572 -30.11 29.44 -92.05
C ASP A 572 -28.75 29.86 -92.62
N TYR A 573 -27.70 29.90 -91.79
CA TYR A 573 -26.31 30.17 -92.22
C TYR A 573 -25.75 29.05 -93.11
N ILE A 574 -26.04 27.78 -92.81
CA ILE A 574 -25.59 26.64 -93.62
C ILE A 574 -26.32 26.60 -94.97
N ALA A 575 -27.63 26.86 -95.00
CA ALA A 575 -28.44 26.80 -96.22
C ALA A 575 -27.98 27.78 -97.31
N LEU A 576 -27.49 28.97 -96.94
CA LEU A 576 -27.05 30.00 -97.88
C LEU A 576 -25.66 29.72 -98.48
N GLY A 577 -24.79 28.99 -97.77
CA GLY A 577 -23.40 28.72 -98.18
C GLY A 577 -23.22 27.71 -99.33
N HIS A 578 -24.30 27.06 -99.79
CA HIS A 578 -24.27 26.02 -100.85
C HIS A 578 -24.66 26.54 -102.26
N GLY A 579 -24.65 27.85 -102.51
CA GLY A 579 -25.17 28.50 -103.73
C GLY A 579 -24.39 28.32 -105.05
N GLY A 580 -24.14 27.10 -105.51
CA GLY A 580 -23.75 26.78 -106.89
C GLY A 580 -24.92 26.23 -107.71
N ASP A 581 -24.81 26.22 -109.05
CA ASP A 581 -25.79 25.47 -109.87
C ASP A 581 -25.64 23.95 -109.66
N GLU A 582 -26.64 23.16 -110.06
CA GLU A 582 -26.64 21.68 -109.90
C GLU A 582 -25.46 20.97 -110.61
N SER A 583 -24.68 21.69 -111.43
CA SER A 583 -23.47 21.23 -112.13
C SER A 583 -22.15 21.72 -111.52
N GLY A 584 -22.19 22.41 -110.38
CA GLY A 584 -21.01 22.76 -109.57
C GLY A 584 -20.19 23.94 -110.08
N ARG A 585 -20.75 24.76 -110.98
CA ARG A 585 -20.08 25.96 -111.49
C ARG A 585 -20.25 27.16 -110.56
N SER A 586 -19.21 27.98 -110.46
CA SER A 586 -19.22 29.16 -109.59
C SER A 586 -20.06 30.28 -110.19
N LEU A 587 -20.60 31.15 -109.33
CA LEU A 587 -21.41 32.29 -109.77
C LEU A 587 -20.62 33.25 -110.67
N GLU A 588 -19.31 33.44 -110.42
CA GLU A 588 -18.44 34.29 -111.23
C GLU A 588 -18.27 33.77 -112.67
N ASP A 589 -18.22 32.44 -112.85
CA ASP A 589 -18.04 31.84 -114.18
C ASP A 589 -19.24 32.11 -115.09
N LEU A 590 -20.45 32.11 -114.52
CA LEU A 590 -21.70 32.32 -115.24
C LEU A 590 -21.89 33.79 -115.66
N GLU A 591 -21.45 34.75 -114.84
CA GLU A 591 -21.50 36.18 -115.19
C GLU A 591 -20.63 36.50 -116.42
N ARG A 592 -19.44 35.91 -116.47
CA ARG A 592 -18.46 36.17 -117.53
C ARG A 592 -18.97 35.70 -118.90
N GLU A 593 -19.63 34.54 -118.95
CA GLU A 593 -20.16 33.97 -120.20
C GLU A 593 -21.20 34.88 -120.87
N TYR A 594 -22.07 35.50 -120.07
CA TYR A 594 -23.08 36.45 -120.58
C TYR A 594 -22.42 37.71 -121.17
N ILE A 595 -21.43 38.27 -120.48
CA ILE A 595 -20.72 39.49 -120.90
C ILE A 595 -20.04 39.28 -122.26
N ASP A 596 -19.38 38.14 -122.45
CA ASP A 596 -18.70 37.81 -123.70
C ASP A 596 -19.66 37.75 -124.90
N LYS A 597 -20.86 37.17 -124.71
CA LYS A 597 -21.88 37.10 -125.76
C LYS A 597 -22.47 38.48 -126.10
N PHE A 598 -22.67 39.35 -125.11
CA PHE A 598 -23.14 40.73 -125.34
C PHE A 598 -22.11 41.55 -126.14
N ALA A 599 -20.82 41.42 -125.82
CA ALA A 599 -19.76 42.10 -126.57
C ALA A 599 -19.67 41.62 -128.04
N TRP A 600 -19.90 40.33 -128.28
CA TRP A 600 -19.95 39.78 -129.63
C TRP A 600 -21.13 40.34 -130.44
N LEU A 601 -22.32 40.44 -129.83
CA LEU A 601 -23.49 41.08 -130.46
C LEU A 601 -23.18 42.51 -130.94
N MET A 602 -22.53 43.33 -130.09
CA MET A 602 -22.14 44.69 -130.43
C MET A 602 -21.20 44.75 -131.64
N SER A 603 -20.18 43.88 -131.65
CA SER A 603 -19.19 43.81 -132.74
C SER A 603 -19.84 43.49 -134.08
N LEU A 604 -20.75 42.51 -134.10
CA LEU A 604 -21.48 42.08 -135.29
C LEU A 604 -22.35 43.21 -135.88
N LEU A 605 -22.98 44.02 -135.03
CA LEU A 605 -23.84 45.13 -135.45
C LEU A 605 -23.04 46.29 -136.06
N ILE A 606 -21.90 46.63 -135.46
CA ILE A 606 -21.00 47.69 -135.94
C ILE A 606 -20.39 47.33 -137.29
N GLU A 607 -19.93 46.08 -137.45
CA GLU A 607 -19.35 45.58 -138.71
C GLU A 607 -20.33 45.76 -139.88
N ARG A 608 -21.59 45.37 -139.69
CA ARG A 608 -22.65 45.52 -140.70
C ARG A 608 -22.89 46.96 -141.13
N ILE A 609 -22.76 47.92 -140.20
CA ILE A 609 -22.84 49.34 -140.53
C ILE A 609 -21.62 49.80 -141.33
N ASN A 610 -20.42 49.39 -140.95
CA ASN A 610 -19.19 49.81 -141.60
C ASN A 610 -19.11 49.34 -143.06
N GLU A 611 -19.61 48.14 -143.37
CA GLU A 611 -19.70 47.62 -144.74
C GLU A 611 -20.52 48.52 -145.70
N THR A 612 -21.39 49.39 -145.19
CA THR A 612 -22.23 50.27 -146.02
C THR A 612 -21.48 51.44 -146.66
N SER A 613 -20.32 51.82 -146.12
CA SER A 613 -19.60 53.04 -146.49
C SER A 613 -19.03 53.00 -147.92
N GLY A 614 -18.61 51.82 -148.40
CA GLY A 614 -17.96 51.65 -149.72
C GLY A 614 -18.88 51.33 -150.91
N LYS A 615 -20.16 50.99 -150.69
CA LYS A 615 -21.05 50.52 -151.77
C LYS A 615 -21.80 51.69 -152.44
N LYS A 616 -21.74 51.77 -153.78
CA LYS A 616 -22.42 52.79 -154.61
C LYS A 616 -23.96 52.63 -154.63
N LYS A 617 -24.50 51.42 -154.42
CA LYS A 617 -25.95 51.16 -154.32
C LYS A 617 -26.20 50.15 -153.19
N LEU A 618 -26.99 50.53 -152.18
CA LEU A 618 -27.33 49.68 -151.03
C LEU A 618 -28.74 49.11 -151.18
N LYS A 619 -28.98 47.88 -150.69
CA LYS A 619 -30.30 47.23 -150.68
C LYS A 619 -30.95 47.35 -149.30
N PRO A 620 -32.25 47.71 -149.23
CA PRO A 620 -33.00 47.68 -147.97
C PRO A 620 -33.22 46.24 -147.47
N ILE A 621 -33.11 46.05 -146.15
CA ILE A 621 -33.33 44.77 -145.46
C ILE A 621 -34.60 44.89 -144.59
N ARG A 622 -35.38 43.81 -144.47
CA ARG A 622 -36.54 43.76 -143.57
C ARG A 622 -36.10 43.59 -142.11
N ARG A 623 -36.79 44.25 -141.19
CA ARG A 623 -36.50 44.24 -139.75
C ARG A 623 -36.41 42.83 -139.15
N ASP A 624 -37.35 41.94 -139.50
CA ASP A 624 -37.38 40.59 -138.92
C ASP A 624 -36.18 39.75 -139.39
N ALA A 625 -35.75 39.94 -140.64
CA ALA A 625 -34.55 39.30 -141.17
C ALA A 625 -33.26 39.84 -140.52
N TRP A 626 -33.26 41.10 -140.06
CA TRP A 626 -32.14 41.66 -139.29
C TRP A 626 -32.09 41.05 -137.89
N MET A 627 -33.20 41.08 -137.16
CA MET A 627 -33.27 40.56 -135.79
C MET A 627 -33.01 39.05 -135.72
N GLY A 628 -33.52 38.28 -136.68
CA GLY A 628 -33.33 36.82 -136.74
C GLY A 628 -31.89 36.37 -137.08
N SER A 629 -31.00 37.31 -137.40
CA SER A 629 -29.59 37.02 -137.70
C SER A 629 -28.63 37.37 -136.56
N LEU A 630 -29.15 37.66 -135.37
CA LEU A 630 -28.42 38.08 -134.17
C LEU A 630 -28.63 37.06 -133.02
N PRO A 631 -27.65 36.90 -132.11
CA PRO A 631 -27.64 35.85 -131.08
C PRO A 631 -28.50 36.15 -129.82
N LEU A 632 -29.66 36.76 -129.99
CA LEU A 632 -30.46 37.25 -128.84
C LEU A 632 -31.06 36.11 -127.98
N GLY A 633 -31.35 34.94 -128.56
CA GLY A 633 -31.96 33.82 -127.83
C GLY A 633 -31.02 33.09 -126.87
N GLU A 634 -29.72 32.98 -127.21
CA GLU A 634 -28.73 32.36 -126.32
C GLU A 634 -28.48 33.23 -125.09
N MET A 635 -28.44 34.55 -125.27
CA MET A 635 -28.23 35.51 -124.19
C MET A 635 -29.36 35.52 -123.16
N GLN A 636 -30.61 35.31 -123.60
CA GLN A 636 -31.75 35.15 -122.69
C GLN A 636 -31.58 33.94 -121.76
N THR A 637 -31.02 32.84 -122.26
CA THR A 637 -30.86 31.59 -121.48
C THR A 637 -29.84 31.75 -120.35
N ASP A 638 -28.78 32.54 -120.58
CA ASP A 638 -27.77 32.80 -119.55
C ASP A 638 -28.30 33.71 -118.43
N ILE A 639 -29.15 34.69 -118.80
CA ILE A 639 -29.82 35.57 -117.85
C ILE A 639 -30.71 34.75 -116.91
N ASP A 640 -31.59 33.89 -117.43
CA ASP A 640 -32.52 33.09 -116.62
C ASP A 640 -31.78 32.18 -115.60
N ARG A 641 -30.58 31.70 -115.95
CA ARG A 641 -29.74 30.91 -115.03
C ARG A 641 -29.18 31.74 -113.88
N LEU A 642 -28.67 32.93 -114.18
CA LEU A 642 -28.16 33.87 -113.17
C LEU A 642 -29.27 34.33 -112.22
N GLU A 643 -30.49 34.56 -112.73
CA GLU A 643 -31.65 34.89 -111.90
C GLU A 643 -32.02 33.74 -110.95
N LYS A 644 -31.99 32.48 -111.40
CA LYS A 644 -32.36 31.31 -110.58
C LYS A 644 -31.41 31.09 -109.40
N ILE A 645 -30.11 31.30 -109.57
CA ILE A 645 -29.10 31.06 -108.51
C ILE A 645 -29.10 32.19 -107.48
N THR A 646 -29.27 33.42 -107.95
CA THR A 646 -29.09 34.62 -107.10
C THR A 646 -30.41 35.18 -106.58
N GLY A 647 -31.53 34.83 -107.23
CA GLY A 647 -32.85 35.40 -106.97
C GLY A 647 -32.99 36.86 -107.44
N THR A 648 -32.09 37.35 -108.30
CA THR A 648 -32.05 38.74 -108.76
C THR A 648 -32.80 38.89 -110.09
N ASP A 649 -33.57 39.97 -110.28
CA ASP A 649 -34.22 40.31 -111.56
C ASP A 649 -33.22 40.98 -112.53
N LEU A 650 -32.99 40.35 -113.66
CA LEU A 650 -32.02 40.68 -114.70
C LEU A 650 -32.69 40.88 -116.08
N ALA A 651 -34.03 40.92 -116.15
CA ALA A 651 -34.78 41.05 -117.40
C ALA A 651 -34.40 42.30 -118.22
N TYR A 652 -33.89 43.34 -117.57
CA TYR A 652 -33.41 44.58 -118.20
C TYR A 652 -32.27 44.35 -119.21
N LEU A 653 -31.48 43.29 -119.02
CA LEU A 653 -30.36 42.93 -119.90
C LEU A 653 -30.84 42.43 -121.28
N ASN A 654 -32.02 41.79 -121.34
CA ASN A 654 -32.64 41.39 -122.61
C ASN A 654 -33.19 42.59 -123.38
N ASP A 655 -33.88 43.51 -122.69
CA ASP A 655 -34.39 44.76 -123.29
C ASP A 655 -33.24 45.62 -123.85
N LEU A 656 -32.08 45.60 -123.18
CA LEU A 656 -30.87 46.26 -123.67
C LEU A 656 -30.40 45.67 -125.00
N ALA A 657 -30.19 44.35 -125.07
CA ALA A 657 -29.69 43.67 -126.26
C ALA A 657 -30.61 43.86 -127.48
N GLU A 658 -31.93 43.80 -127.28
CA GLU A 658 -32.91 44.02 -128.34
C GLU A 658 -32.90 45.49 -128.83
N SER A 659 -32.90 46.45 -127.90
CA SER A 659 -32.94 47.88 -128.22
C SER A 659 -31.71 48.32 -129.01
N VAL A 660 -30.53 47.83 -128.63
CA VAL A 660 -29.26 48.03 -129.35
C VAL A 660 -29.34 47.49 -130.77
N SER A 661 -29.84 46.27 -130.94
CA SER A 661 -29.97 45.62 -132.24
C SER A 661 -30.83 46.43 -133.22
N LEU A 662 -31.91 47.03 -132.72
CA LEU A 662 -32.83 47.86 -133.50
C LEU A 662 -32.27 49.26 -133.79
N TYR A 663 -31.50 49.83 -132.86
CA TYR A 663 -30.80 51.10 -133.09
C TYR A 663 -29.89 50.99 -134.34
N TYR A 664 -29.07 49.94 -134.40
CA TYR A 664 -28.17 49.70 -135.52
C TYR A 664 -28.94 49.33 -136.81
N PHE A 665 -30.05 48.60 -136.74
CA PHE A 665 -30.92 48.37 -137.91
C PHE A 665 -31.40 49.69 -138.54
N ASN A 666 -31.87 50.62 -137.72
CA ASN A 666 -32.37 51.89 -138.20
C ASN A 666 -31.25 52.76 -138.79
N ASP A 667 -30.04 52.74 -138.21
CA ASP A 667 -28.88 53.43 -138.82
C ASP A 667 -28.55 52.85 -140.21
N TYR A 668 -28.59 51.53 -140.35
CA TYR A 668 -28.39 50.88 -141.64
C TYR A 668 -29.42 51.37 -142.67
N MET A 669 -30.71 51.33 -142.32
CA MET A 669 -31.79 51.71 -143.22
C MET A 669 -31.79 53.20 -143.58
N MET A 670 -31.38 54.08 -142.66
CA MET A 670 -31.11 55.49 -142.96
C MET A 670 -30.03 55.64 -144.03
N ARG A 671 -28.91 54.92 -143.91
CA ARG A 671 -27.81 54.96 -144.90
C ARG A 671 -28.27 54.45 -146.26
N VAL A 672 -29.14 53.44 -146.30
CA VAL A 672 -29.77 52.97 -147.55
C VAL A 672 -30.63 54.09 -148.17
N ALA A 673 -31.52 54.70 -147.39
CA ALA A 673 -32.43 55.74 -147.88
C ALA A 673 -31.69 56.98 -148.43
N LYS A 674 -30.57 57.37 -147.81
CA LYS A 674 -29.76 58.54 -148.22
C LYS A 674 -29.05 58.35 -149.57
N LYS A 675 -28.82 57.11 -150.01
CA LYS A 675 -28.09 56.77 -151.25
C LYS A 675 -28.99 56.49 -152.47
N GLN A 676 -30.32 56.75 -152.41
CA GLN A 676 -31.23 56.61 -153.56
C GLN A 676 -31.19 57.86 -154.49
N GLY A 677 -31.13 57.65 -155.82
CA GLY A 677 -30.93 58.71 -156.82
C GLY A 677 -32.19 59.12 -157.60
N PHE A 678 -32.10 60.18 -158.43
CA PHE A 678 -33.24 60.82 -159.14
C PHE A 678 -34.13 59.84 -159.93
N GLY A 679 -33.52 58.84 -160.58
CA GLY A 679 -34.24 57.81 -161.34
C GLY A 679 -35.16 56.93 -160.48
N ASP A 680 -34.87 56.76 -159.19
CA ASP A 680 -35.73 55.99 -158.28
C ASP A 680 -36.94 56.80 -157.80
N SER A 681 -36.92 58.14 -157.95
CA SER A 681 -38.04 59.00 -157.54
C SER A 681 -39.24 58.93 -158.50
N LEU A 682 -39.01 58.58 -159.77
CA LEU A 682 -40.08 58.40 -160.76
C LEU A 682 -40.90 57.12 -160.55
N LEU A 683 -40.41 56.15 -159.78
CA LEU A 683 -41.08 54.87 -159.48
C LEU A 683 -41.77 54.81 -158.11
N GLY A 684 -41.91 55.95 -157.42
CA GLY A 684 -42.73 56.07 -156.20
C GLY A 684 -42.22 55.32 -154.97
N LYS A 685 -40.97 54.83 -154.95
CA LYS A 685 -40.38 54.09 -153.80
C LYS A 685 -39.26 54.85 -153.10
N LYS A 686 -39.54 56.07 -152.62
CA LYS A 686 -38.58 56.79 -151.77
C LYS A 686 -38.74 56.35 -150.32
N LEU A 687 -37.71 55.72 -149.76
CA LEU A 687 -37.69 55.36 -148.34
C LEU A 687 -37.67 56.63 -147.48
N ASN A 688 -38.47 56.63 -146.39
CA ASN A 688 -38.60 57.77 -145.50
C ASN A 688 -37.41 57.82 -144.53
N PHE A 689 -36.38 58.59 -144.89
CA PHE A 689 -35.20 58.79 -144.05
C PHE A 689 -35.54 59.38 -142.66
N GLU A 690 -36.50 60.31 -142.60
CA GLU A 690 -36.95 60.95 -141.35
C GLU A 690 -37.51 59.92 -140.37
N MET A 691 -38.29 58.96 -140.85
CA MET A 691 -38.89 57.90 -140.01
C MET A 691 -37.79 57.05 -139.35
N PHE A 692 -36.80 56.58 -140.11
CA PHE A 692 -35.70 55.78 -139.55
C PHE A 692 -34.79 56.61 -138.63
N ARG A 693 -34.63 57.91 -138.88
CA ARG A 693 -33.92 58.82 -137.97
C ARG A 693 -34.62 58.94 -136.63
N SER A 694 -35.95 59.12 -136.65
CA SER A 694 -36.76 59.18 -135.43
C SER A 694 -36.70 57.87 -134.66
N GLU A 695 -36.90 56.73 -135.33
CA GLU A 695 -36.86 55.41 -134.69
C GLU A 695 -35.47 55.07 -134.11
N LYS A 696 -34.39 55.47 -134.81
CA LYS A 696 -33.03 55.37 -134.28
C LYS A 696 -32.88 56.17 -132.97
N ALA A 697 -33.31 57.44 -132.96
CA ALA A 697 -33.24 58.28 -131.76
C ALA A 697 -34.07 57.72 -130.59
N THR A 698 -35.26 57.18 -130.85
CA THR A 698 -36.10 56.52 -129.83
C THR A 698 -35.39 55.33 -129.19
N LYS A 699 -34.69 54.50 -129.99
CA LYS A 699 -33.95 53.35 -129.46
C LYS A 699 -32.71 53.79 -128.68
N GLU A 700 -32.02 54.83 -129.13
CA GLU A 700 -30.92 55.46 -128.38
C GLU A 700 -31.39 55.99 -127.02
N GLU A 701 -32.55 56.63 -126.95
CA GLU A 701 -33.13 57.10 -125.69
C GLU A 701 -33.48 55.92 -124.75
N ARG A 702 -34.03 54.81 -125.29
CA ARG A 702 -34.31 53.60 -124.50
C ARG A 702 -33.03 52.99 -123.92
N ILE A 703 -31.98 52.85 -124.73
CA ILE A 703 -30.67 52.32 -124.29
C ILE A 703 -30.08 53.21 -123.19
N ASN A 704 -30.10 54.54 -123.39
CA ASN A 704 -29.66 55.51 -122.39
C ASN A 704 -30.46 55.41 -121.08
N LYS A 705 -31.78 55.15 -121.16
CA LYS A 705 -32.63 54.95 -119.97
C LYS A 705 -32.24 53.68 -119.21
N ILE A 706 -32.01 52.56 -119.90
CA ILE A 706 -31.60 51.31 -119.26
C ILE A 706 -30.23 51.50 -118.56
N ALA A 707 -29.26 52.13 -119.23
CA ALA A 707 -27.95 52.39 -118.62
C ALA A 707 -28.02 53.28 -117.36
N ARG A 708 -28.93 54.26 -117.31
CA ARG A 708 -29.14 55.11 -116.12
C ARG A 708 -29.84 54.39 -114.96
N MET A 709 -30.72 53.44 -115.25
CA MET A 709 -31.43 52.68 -114.21
C MET A 709 -30.55 51.62 -113.54
N HIS A 710 -29.47 51.21 -114.22
CA HIS A 710 -28.52 50.21 -113.71
C HIS A 710 -27.09 50.79 -113.66
N PRO A 711 -26.86 51.85 -112.84
CA PRO A 711 -25.57 52.51 -112.75
C PRO A 711 -24.52 51.54 -112.22
N GLY A 712 -23.36 51.52 -112.86
CA GLY A 712 -22.29 50.58 -112.52
C GLY A 712 -22.41 49.20 -113.16
N ARG A 713 -23.54 48.89 -113.84
CA ARG A 713 -23.74 47.62 -114.55
C ARG A 713 -23.71 47.75 -116.08
N ILE A 714 -24.17 48.88 -116.64
CA ILE A 714 -24.18 49.14 -118.10
C ILE A 714 -23.54 50.50 -118.39
N PHE A 715 -22.71 50.58 -119.43
CA PHE A 715 -21.99 51.78 -119.85
C PHE A 715 -22.13 52.07 -121.35
N ILE A 716 -22.16 53.36 -121.72
CA ILE A 716 -22.24 53.84 -123.12
C ILE A 716 -21.04 54.77 -123.41
N ARG A 717 -20.39 54.61 -124.57
CA ARG A 717 -19.20 55.37 -125.01
C ARG A 717 -19.36 55.93 -126.43
N GLU A 718 -18.70 57.04 -126.78
CA GLU A 718 -18.70 57.66 -128.12
C GLU A 718 -17.57 57.09 -129.02
N PRO A 719 -17.78 56.78 -130.32
CA PRO A 719 -19.06 56.84 -131.04
C PRO A 719 -20.01 55.68 -130.67
N PHE A 720 -21.18 56.02 -130.12
CA PHE A 720 -22.27 55.16 -129.61
C PHE A 720 -22.04 53.63 -129.49
N GLU A 721 -21.30 53.19 -128.47
CA GLU A 721 -20.95 51.80 -128.15
C GLU A 721 -21.37 51.43 -126.70
N ILE A 722 -21.94 50.23 -126.47
CA ILE A 722 -22.53 49.81 -125.18
C ILE A 722 -21.83 48.57 -124.62
N TYR A 723 -21.56 48.54 -123.31
CA TYR A 723 -20.91 47.41 -122.60
C TYR A 723 -21.57 47.12 -121.24
N VAL A 724 -21.51 45.86 -120.80
CA VAL A 724 -21.93 45.39 -119.47
C VAL A 724 -20.69 45.17 -118.57
N GLN A 725 -20.76 45.53 -117.29
CA GLN A 725 -19.64 45.49 -116.33
C GLN A 725 -19.34 44.08 -115.80
N ASP A 726 -18.07 43.79 -115.52
CA ASP A 726 -17.63 42.54 -114.88
C ASP A 726 -18.04 42.44 -113.39
N ARG A 727 -18.38 41.24 -112.92
CA ARG A 727 -18.87 40.92 -111.55
C ARG A 727 -20.06 41.77 -111.08
N PHE A 728 -21.13 41.83 -111.86
CA PHE A 728 -22.26 42.70 -111.56
C PHE A 728 -23.23 42.15 -110.48
N ILE A 729 -23.00 40.94 -109.95
CA ILE A 729 -23.80 40.21 -108.96
C ILE A 729 -22.97 39.60 -107.83
N THR A 730 -21.82 38.97 -108.11
CA THR A 730 -21.09 38.15 -107.11
C THR A 730 -20.67 38.94 -105.86
N GLY A 731 -20.30 40.22 -105.98
CA GLY A 731 -19.86 41.03 -104.84
C GLY A 731 -20.93 41.28 -103.76
N GLU A 732 -22.22 41.22 -104.10
CA GLU A 732 -23.31 41.40 -103.12
C GLU A 732 -23.55 40.13 -102.29
N PHE A 733 -23.24 38.94 -102.83
CA PHE A 733 -23.51 37.64 -102.20
C PHE A 733 -22.59 37.34 -101.00
N ASP A 734 -21.28 37.57 -101.12
CA ASP A 734 -20.30 37.31 -100.05
C ASP A 734 -20.53 38.17 -98.79
N SER A 735 -20.97 39.42 -98.99
CA SER A 735 -21.29 40.32 -97.89
C SER A 735 -22.41 39.79 -96.98
N LYS A 736 -23.34 39.02 -97.57
CA LYS A 736 -24.51 38.46 -96.89
C LYS A 736 -24.14 37.32 -95.95
N MET A 737 -23.20 36.45 -96.35
CA MET A 737 -22.72 35.32 -95.54
C MET A 737 -22.01 35.76 -94.25
N VAL A 738 -21.17 36.79 -94.33
CA VAL A 738 -20.50 37.35 -93.15
C VAL A 738 -21.52 37.94 -92.17
N SER A 739 -22.54 38.64 -92.67
CA SER A 739 -23.58 39.23 -91.82
C SER A 739 -24.38 38.18 -91.05
N LEU A 740 -24.65 37.01 -91.66
CA LEU A 740 -25.40 35.94 -91.02
C LEU A 740 -24.61 35.29 -89.88
N ARG A 741 -23.32 35.01 -90.06
CA ARG A 741 -22.47 34.46 -88.98
C ARG A 741 -22.40 35.40 -87.79
N GLU A 742 -22.20 36.70 -88.05
CA GLU A 742 -22.19 37.71 -86.99
C GLU A 742 -23.55 37.76 -86.29
N ALA A 743 -24.66 37.71 -87.02
CA ALA A 743 -26.01 37.68 -86.44
C ALA A 743 -26.29 36.45 -85.56
N VAL A 744 -25.65 35.31 -85.81
CA VAL A 744 -25.78 34.11 -84.96
C VAL A 744 -25.02 34.26 -83.64
N ILE A 745 -23.84 34.90 -83.65
CA ILE A 745 -22.97 34.99 -82.47
C ILE A 745 -23.31 36.22 -81.62
N GLU A 746 -23.83 37.29 -82.21
CA GLU A 746 -24.12 38.56 -81.52
C GLU A 746 -25.06 38.42 -80.30
N PRO A 747 -26.13 37.58 -80.33
CA PRO A 747 -26.94 37.33 -79.14
C PRO A 747 -26.12 36.75 -77.98
N LEU A 748 -25.17 35.86 -78.25
CA LEU A 748 -24.29 35.31 -77.21
C LEU A 748 -23.30 36.36 -76.70
N VAL A 749 -22.75 37.18 -77.60
CA VAL A 749 -21.82 38.26 -77.24
C VAL A 749 -22.50 39.26 -76.32
N SER A 750 -23.74 39.65 -76.61
CA SER A 750 -24.51 40.57 -75.77
C SER A 750 -24.95 39.92 -74.45
N GLN A 751 -25.48 38.70 -74.48
CA GLN A 751 -26.03 38.04 -73.29
C GLN A 751 -24.94 37.70 -72.26
N PHE A 752 -23.74 37.33 -72.72
CA PHE A 752 -22.62 36.95 -71.86
C PHE A 752 -21.51 38.03 -71.79
N ASN A 753 -21.73 39.19 -72.41
CA ASN A 753 -20.81 40.32 -72.47
C ASN A 753 -19.37 39.89 -72.82
N LEU A 754 -19.23 39.24 -73.97
CA LEU A 754 -17.99 38.60 -74.41
C LEU A 754 -17.01 39.61 -75.01
N GLU A 755 -15.74 39.52 -74.61
CA GLU A 755 -14.67 40.35 -75.14
C GLU A 755 -14.23 39.92 -76.55
N SER A 756 -13.41 40.75 -77.21
CA SER A 756 -13.05 40.55 -78.61
C SER A 756 -12.36 39.19 -78.88
N GLU A 757 -11.49 38.73 -77.99
CA GLU A 757 -10.82 37.42 -78.12
C GLU A 757 -11.77 36.24 -77.83
N GLU A 758 -12.72 36.41 -76.90
CA GLU A 758 -13.75 35.41 -76.60
C GLU A 758 -14.74 35.27 -77.77
N LYS A 759 -15.12 36.39 -78.39
CA LYS A 759 -15.90 36.42 -79.63
C LYS A 759 -15.16 35.68 -80.75
N LYS A 760 -13.85 35.89 -80.92
CA LYS A 760 -13.03 35.14 -81.90
C LYS A 760 -13.01 33.65 -81.62
N ALA A 761 -12.94 33.25 -80.35
CA ALA A 761 -13.00 31.85 -79.96
C ALA A 761 -14.34 31.20 -80.38
N LEU A 762 -15.46 31.92 -80.23
CA LEU A 762 -16.77 31.43 -80.71
C LEU A 762 -16.88 31.37 -82.23
N ILE A 763 -16.31 32.34 -82.96
CA ILE A 763 -16.29 32.34 -84.44
C ILE A 763 -15.60 31.09 -85.00
N SER A 764 -14.56 30.58 -84.32
CA SER A 764 -13.87 29.34 -84.72
C SER A 764 -14.76 28.10 -84.71
N SER A 765 -15.92 28.13 -84.05
CA SER A 765 -16.88 27.01 -84.04
C SER A 765 -17.68 26.88 -85.34
N PHE A 766 -17.66 27.88 -86.23
CA PHE A 766 -18.39 27.88 -87.51
C PHE A 766 -17.63 27.20 -88.66
N SER A 767 -16.48 26.57 -88.38
CA SER A 767 -15.71 25.80 -89.36
C SER A 767 -16.24 24.36 -89.59
N GLY A 768 -17.31 23.95 -88.88
CA GLY A 768 -17.94 22.64 -89.00
C GLY A 768 -19.01 22.58 -90.08
N GLY A 769 -19.02 21.52 -90.89
CA GLY A 769 -19.95 21.36 -92.03
C GLY A 769 -21.40 20.97 -91.69
N ASP A 770 -21.80 20.94 -90.41
CA ASP A 770 -23.18 20.66 -89.98
C ASP A 770 -23.55 21.43 -88.69
N SER A 771 -24.87 21.64 -88.48
CA SER A 771 -25.40 22.44 -87.38
C SER A 771 -25.09 21.86 -86.00
N GLY A 772 -25.02 20.52 -85.87
CA GLY A 772 -24.78 19.85 -84.59
C GLY A 772 -23.37 20.11 -84.05
N ARG A 773 -22.37 20.09 -84.93
CA ARG A 773 -20.97 20.40 -84.57
C ARG A 773 -20.78 21.86 -84.18
N ILE A 774 -21.42 22.79 -84.90
CA ILE A 774 -21.33 24.22 -84.58
C ILE A 774 -21.93 24.49 -83.20
N LEU A 775 -23.14 23.99 -82.92
CA LEU A 775 -23.80 24.20 -81.62
C LEU A 775 -23.06 23.55 -80.45
N SER A 776 -22.49 22.35 -80.63
CA SER A 776 -21.68 21.69 -79.60
C SER A 776 -20.39 22.47 -79.32
N GLY A 777 -19.70 22.90 -80.38
CA GLY A 777 -18.48 23.70 -80.27
C GLY A 777 -18.73 25.07 -79.62
N LEU A 778 -19.87 25.72 -79.93
CA LEU A 778 -20.29 26.93 -79.22
C LEU A 778 -20.52 26.66 -77.73
N ARG A 779 -21.16 25.53 -77.37
CA ARG A 779 -21.48 25.20 -75.97
C ARG A 779 -20.25 24.93 -75.14
N GLU A 780 -19.34 24.10 -75.63
CA GLU A 780 -18.11 23.78 -74.92
C GLU A 780 -17.25 25.03 -74.70
N ARG A 781 -17.07 25.85 -75.75
CA ARG A 781 -16.26 27.07 -75.64
C ARG A 781 -16.89 28.11 -74.73
N LEU A 782 -18.19 28.35 -74.85
CA LEU A 782 -18.87 29.34 -74.00
C LEU A 782 -18.92 28.89 -72.53
N THR A 783 -19.14 27.59 -72.27
CA THR A 783 -19.07 27.04 -70.90
C THR A 783 -17.65 27.17 -70.32
N GLY A 784 -16.62 26.88 -71.14
CA GLY A 784 -15.21 27.06 -70.74
C GLY A 784 -14.86 28.51 -70.41
N ILE A 785 -15.35 29.47 -71.21
CA ILE A 785 -15.17 30.91 -70.97
C ILE A 785 -15.80 31.32 -69.64
N ILE A 786 -17.06 30.96 -69.41
CA ILE A 786 -17.77 31.31 -68.16
C ILE A 786 -17.10 30.67 -66.94
N ASN A 787 -16.73 29.39 -67.01
CA ASN A 787 -16.02 28.70 -65.92
C ASN A 787 -14.67 29.36 -65.59
N SER A 788 -13.91 29.78 -66.62
CA SER A 788 -12.63 30.47 -66.45
C SER A 788 -12.80 31.88 -65.90
N ARG A 789 -13.79 32.64 -66.37
CA ARG A 789 -14.04 34.04 -65.98
C ARG A 789 -14.50 34.15 -64.53
N GLU A 790 -15.45 33.30 -64.13
CA GLU A 790 -15.99 33.27 -62.77
C GLU A 790 -15.13 32.44 -61.79
N GLY A 791 -14.11 31.75 -62.32
CA GLY A 791 -13.13 30.99 -61.54
C GLY A 791 -13.73 29.82 -60.77
N TYR A 792 -14.85 29.26 -61.22
CA TYR A 792 -15.63 28.28 -60.46
C TYR A 792 -14.82 27.07 -60.02
N GLU A 793 -14.01 26.48 -60.91
CA GLU A 793 -13.18 25.31 -60.58
C GLU A 793 -12.13 25.61 -59.52
N SER A 794 -11.38 26.72 -59.68
CA SER A 794 -10.35 27.13 -58.71
C SER A 794 -10.91 27.40 -57.31
N ARG A 795 -12.12 27.98 -57.22
CA ARG A 795 -12.79 28.27 -55.95
C ARG A 795 -13.31 26.99 -55.28
N ILE A 796 -13.86 26.06 -56.05
CA ILE A 796 -14.31 24.75 -55.56
C ILE A 796 -13.11 23.97 -55.00
N ASP A 797 -11.99 23.90 -55.73
CA ASP A 797 -10.79 23.19 -55.30
C ASP A 797 -10.17 23.81 -54.05
N SER A 798 -10.11 25.15 -53.96
CA SER A 798 -9.63 25.86 -52.78
C SER A 798 -10.48 25.56 -51.54
N ILE A 799 -11.81 25.62 -51.65
CA ILE A 799 -12.72 25.35 -50.53
C ILE A 799 -12.64 23.89 -50.09
N ASN A 800 -12.53 22.94 -51.03
CA ASN A 800 -12.32 21.53 -50.72
C ASN A 800 -11.00 21.30 -49.99
N GLY A 801 -9.90 21.91 -50.43
CA GLY A 801 -8.60 21.84 -49.75
C GLY A 801 -8.65 22.40 -48.32
N GLU A 802 -9.37 23.51 -48.10
CA GLU A 802 -9.60 24.05 -46.75
C GLU A 802 -10.43 23.10 -45.87
N ILE A 803 -11.49 22.48 -46.43
CA ILE A 803 -12.31 21.49 -45.72
C ILE A 803 -11.47 20.27 -45.31
N ASP A 804 -10.66 19.73 -46.23
CA ASP A 804 -9.81 18.58 -45.96
C ASP A 804 -8.75 18.91 -44.89
N GLY A 805 -8.15 20.10 -44.95
CA GLY A 805 -7.22 20.58 -43.93
C GLY A 805 -7.87 20.69 -42.54
N LEU A 806 -9.09 21.22 -42.46
CA LEU A 806 -9.85 21.31 -41.21
C LEU A 806 -10.25 19.92 -40.67
N ILE A 807 -10.63 18.98 -41.54
CA ILE A 807 -10.96 17.60 -41.15
C ILE A 807 -9.73 16.88 -40.60
N GLN A 808 -8.57 17.05 -41.23
CA GLN A 808 -7.32 16.45 -40.78
C GLN A 808 -6.88 17.04 -39.42
N SER A 809 -6.92 18.36 -39.26
CA SER A 809 -6.64 19.02 -37.97
C SER A 809 -7.62 18.57 -36.88
N LYS A 810 -8.92 18.43 -37.19
CA LYS A 810 -9.90 17.87 -36.25
C LYS A 810 -9.54 16.45 -35.81
N LYS A 811 -9.12 15.59 -36.74
CA LYS A 811 -8.72 14.21 -36.44
C LYS A 811 -7.53 14.17 -35.49
N GLU A 812 -6.53 15.03 -35.69
CA GLU A 812 -5.37 15.16 -34.80
C GLU A 812 -5.77 15.61 -33.40
N MET A 813 -6.58 16.66 -33.27
CA MET A 813 -7.09 17.13 -31.97
C MET A 813 -7.92 16.05 -31.25
N GLN A 814 -8.70 15.25 -31.98
CA GLN A 814 -9.47 14.15 -31.40
C GLN A 814 -8.57 13.02 -30.87
N GLN A 815 -7.47 12.71 -31.56
CA GLN A 815 -6.48 11.75 -31.09
C GLN A 815 -5.79 12.23 -29.80
N GLU A 816 -5.44 13.52 -29.71
CA GLU A 816 -4.84 14.12 -28.51
C GLU A 816 -5.83 14.09 -27.32
N ILE A 817 -7.11 14.41 -27.54
CA ILE A 817 -8.18 14.26 -26.53
C ILE A 817 -8.30 12.81 -26.04
N GLU A 818 -8.27 11.83 -26.93
CA GLU A 818 -8.39 10.42 -26.55
C GLU A 818 -7.18 9.95 -25.74
N PHE A 819 -5.97 10.39 -26.12
CA PHE A 819 -4.74 10.14 -25.35
C PHE A 819 -4.84 10.70 -23.93
N PHE A 820 -5.24 11.97 -23.76
CA PHE A 820 -5.43 12.56 -22.43
C PHE A 820 -6.52 11.87 -21.62
N THR A 821 -7.60 11.42 -22.26
CA THR A 821 -8.66 10.66 -21.58
C THR A 821 -8.13 9.34 -21.05
N ARG A 822 -7.35 8.59 -21.85
CA ARG A 822 -6.71 7.33 -21.40
C ARG A 822 -5.68 7.56 -20.30
N LEU A 823 -4.96 8.68 -20.33
CA LEU A 823 -4.03 9.05 -19.27
C LEU A 823 -4.77 9.35 -17.96
N ASP A 824 -5.89 10.07 -18.01
CA ASP A 824 -6.72 10.34 -16.82
C ASP A 824 -7.37 9.06 -16.25
N GLU A 825 -7.76 8.12 -17.12
CA GLU A 825 -8.17 6.77 -16.74
C GLU A 825 -7.04 6.02 -16.02
N LEU A 826 -5.79 6.08 -16.51
CA LEU A 826 -4.64 5.48 -15.85
C LEU A 826 -4.34 6.14 -14.49
N ILE A 827 -4.46 7.46 -14.39
CA ILE A 827 -4.32 8.19 -13.12
C ILE A 827 -5.35 7.67 -12.11
N SER A 828 -6.59 7.51 -12.56
CA SER A 828 -7.70 7.05 -11.73
C SER A 828 -7.57 5.58 -11.34
N SER A 829 -7.26 4.69 -12.28
CA SER A 829 -7.16 3.24 -12.04
C SER A 829 -6.01 2.88 -11.11
N SER A 830 -4.91 3.62 -11.18
CA SER A 830 -3.72 3.40 -10.36
C SER A 830 -3.83 3.97 -8.94
N PHE A 831 -4.87 4.75 -8.63
CA PHE A 831 -5.00 5.45 -7.34
C PHE A 831 -4.85 4.53 -6.13
N GLU A 832 -5.56 3.39 -6.11
CA GLU A 832 -5.51 2.45 -4.98
C GLU A 832 -4.11 1.83 -4.80
N ALA A 833 -3.41 1.50 -5.90
CA ALA A 833 -2.05 0.98 -5.83
C ALA A 833 -1.07 2.04 -5.29
N ARG A 834 -1.20 3.29 -5.74
CA ARG A 834 -0.38 4.42 -5.27
C ARG A 834 -0.62 4.73 -3.78
N LYS A 835 -1.89 4.68 -3.35
CA LYS A 835 -2.27 4.86 -1.95
C LYS A 835 -1.68 3.79 -1.02
N LYS A 836 -1.77 2.52 -1.43
CA LYS A 836 -1.17 1.41 -0.67
C LYS A 836 0.35 1.47 -0.66
N LEU A 837 0.95 1.81 -1.80
CA LEU A 837 2.41 2.01 -1.89
C LEU A 837 2.88 3.07 -0.91
N LYS A 838 2.18 4.20 -0.80
CA LYS A 838 2.51 5.25 0.18
C LYS A 838 2.35 4.75 1.62
N ALA A 839 1.25 4.10 1.95
CA ALA A 839 1.05 3.54 3.29
C ALA A 839 2.17 2.55 3.66
N ALA A 840 2.59 1.70 2.73
CA ALA A 840 3.71 0.78 2.93
C ALA A 840 5.06 1.50 3.09
N LEU A 841 5.28 2.59 2.34
CA LEU A 841 6.45 3.48 2.51
C LEU A 841 6.46 4.17 3.88
N ASP A 842 5.31 4.67 4.35
CA ASP A 842 5.20 5.32 5.66
C ASP A 842 5.47 4.31 6.80
N SER A 843 4.92 3.09 6.71
CA SER A 843 5.20 2.00 7.66
C SER A 843 6.67 1.60 7.66
N TYR A 844 7.28 1.49 6.47
CA TYR A 844 8.69 1.21 6.30
C TYR A 844 9.59 2.27 6.97
N ASP A 845 9.35 3.55 6.70
CA ASP A 845 10.13 4.66 7.25
C ASP A 845 9.93 4.79 8.78
N SER A 846 8.70 4.57 9.28
CA SER A 846 8.41 4.56 10.71
C SER A 846 9.11 3.38 11.41
N GLY A 847 9.05 2.19 10.83
CA GLY A 847 9.68 1.00 11.39
C GLY A 847 11.19 1.15 11.55
N LEU A 848 11.87 1.72 10.54
CA LEU A 848 13.30 2.02 10.63
C LEU A 848 13.64 3.05 11.73
N ARG A 849 12.80 4.08 11.91
CA ARG A 849 13.00 5.07 12.97
C ARG A 849 12.79 4.46 14.36
N ASP A 850 11.74 3.67 14.54
CA ASP A 850 11.42 3.02 15.81
C ASP A 850 12.54 2.07 16.24
N ILE A 851 13.14 1.34 15.30
CA ILE A 851 14.31 0.47 15.54
C ILE A 851 15.48 1.31 16.06
N GLU A 852 15.80 2.43 15.39
CA GLU A 852 16.93 3.29 15.76
C GLU A 852 16.72 3.98 17.12
N GLU A 853 15.51 4.45 17.41
CA GLU A 853 15.17 5.05 18.71
C GLU A 853 15.30 4.03 19.85
N ARG A 854 14.75 2.82 19.67
CA ARG A 854 14.82 1.76 20.69
C ARG A 854 16.25 1.30 20.96
N ARG A 855 17.07 1.22 19.91
CA ARG A 855 18.50 0.88 20.02
C ARG A 855 19.28 1.92 20.81
N ARG A 856 19.01 3.21 20.57
CA ARG A 856 19.66 4.33 21.29
C ARG A 856 19.16 4.46 22.74
N GLY A 857 17.96 3.98 23.03
CA GLY A 857 17.31 4.08 24.34
C GLY A 857 17.85 3.17 25.44
N GLY A 858 19.02 2.53 25.26
CA GLY A 858 19.66 1.57 26.18
C GLY A 858 19.32 1.84 27.65
N SER A 859 18.40 1.03 28.18
CA SER A 859 17.83 1.25 29.50
C SER A 859 18.88 1.08 30.59
N LYS A 860 18.91 1.97 31.59
CA LYS A 860 19.74 1.76 32.77
C LYS A 860 19.25 0.53 33.54
N THR A 861 20.14 -0.30 34.08
CA THR A 861 19.77 -1.38 35.02
C THR A 861 18.98 -0.78 36.19
N ILE A 862 17.77 -1.30 36.43
CA ILE A 862 16.87 -0.83 37.49
C ILE A 862 16.93 -1.83 38.63
N GLU A 863 17.30 -1.35 39.80
CA GLU A 863 17.40 -2.17 41.01
C GLU A 863 16.15 -1.97 41.88
N GLY A 864 15.41 -3.04 42.08
CA GLY A 864 14.37 -3.16 43.10
C GLY A 864 14.89 -3.88 44.35
N MET A 865 13.97 -4.13 45.28
CA MET A 865 14.30 -4.72 46.58
C MET A 865 14.56 -6.22 46.47
N TYR A 866 13.68 -6.93 45.74
CA TYR A 866 13.76 -8.38 45.50
C TYR A 866 13.91 -8.72 44.01
N ARG A 867 13.91 -7.72 43.12
CA ARG A 867 14.14 -7.90 41.69
C ARG A 867 15.08 -6.85 41.12
N THR A 868 15.95 -7.24 40.20
CA THR A 868 16.77 -6.34 39.37
C THR A 868 16.41 -6.55 37.90
N TRP A 869 16.07 -5.48 37.20
CA TRP A 869 15.86 -5.50 35.75
C TRP A 869 17.16 -5.09 35.07
N PHE A 870 17.79 -6.03 34.38
CA PHE A 870 19.01 -5.76 33.63
C PHE A 870 18.71 -4.78 32.50
N GLY A 871 19.58 -3.78 32.30
CA GLY A 871 19.36 -2.74 31.29
C GLY A 871 20.43 -2.66 30.20
N GLU A 872 21.64 -3.15 30.46
CA GLU A 872 22.80 -3.03 29.57
C GLU A 872 22.83 -4.11 28.47
N ILE A 873 21.73 -4.20 27.74
CA ILE A 873 21.49 -5.19 26.70
C ILE A 873 22.49 -5.00 25.56
N ASN A 874 23.16 -6.08 25.14
CA ASN A 874 23.90 -6.10 23.88
C ASN A 874 23.01 -6.61 22.72
N PRO A 875 22.65 -5.76 21.74
CA PRO A 875 21.86 -6.20 20.58
C PRO A 875 22.55 -7.27 19.72
N ALA A 876 23.87 -7.49 19.85
CA ALA A 876 24.58 -8.51 19.07
C ALA A 876 24.10 -9.95 19.34
N ILE A 877 23.43 -10.18 20.49
CA ILE A 877 22.88 -11.50 20.82
C ILE A 877 21.54 -11.79 20.11
N LEU A 878 21.01 -10.88 19.29
CA LEU A 878 19.71 -11.05 18.60
C LEU A 878 19.64 -12.33 17.76
N SER A 879 20.75 -12.75 17.16
CA SER A 879 20.84 -13.99 16.37
C SER A 879 20.60 -15.26 17.20
N LEU A 880 20.84 -15.22 18.51
CA LEU A 880 20.62 -16.33 19.44
C LEU A 880 19.17 -16.43 19.92
N LEU A 881 18.34 -15.41 19.64
CA LEU A 881 16.98 -15.29 20.17
C LEU A 881 15.94 -15.85 19.20
N ASN A 882 15.25 -16.88 19.67
CA ASN A 882 14.04 -17.44 19.10
C ASN A 882 12.91 -17.43 20.15
N ASP A 883 11.70 -17.81 19.75
CA ASP A 883 10.52 -17.82 20.62
C ASP A 883 10.70 -18.75 21.82
N ASP A 884 11.36 -19.89 21.62
CA ASP A 884 11.65 -20.90 22.65
C ASP A 884 13.02 -20.69 23.34
N SER A 885 13.76 -19.62 23.00
CA SER A 885 15.06 -19.35 23.62
C SER A 885 14.92 -18.93 25.09
N ASP A 886 15.94 -19.29 25.85
CA ASP A 886 16.16 -18.89 27.24
C ASP A 886 17.62 -18.39 27.42
N LEU A 887 18.02 -18.05 28.66
CA LEU A 887 19.38 -17.62 28.97
C LEU A 887 20.45 -18.65 28.58
N SER A 888 20.14 -19.95 28.47
CA SER A 888 21.11 -20.96 28.00
C SER A 888 21.48 -20.75 26.53
N SER A 889 20.62 -20.09 25.75
CA SER A 889 20.91 -19.71 24.37
C SER A 889 22.08 -18.74 24.25
N LEU A 890 22.37 -17.97 25.32
CA LEU A 890 23.52 -17.06 25.35
C LEU A 890 24.84 -17.78 25.58
N ASP A 891 24.83 -19.07 25.94
CA ASP A 891 26.07 -19.84 26.15
C ASP A 891 26.73 -20.28 24.84
N TYR A 892 26.02 -20.17 23.70
CA TYR A 892 26.45 -20.73 22.42
C TYR A 892 27.56 -19.95 21.71
N ASP A 893 27.68 -18.63 21.94
CA ASP A 893 28.71 -17.81 21.30
C ASP A 893 29.43 -16.88 22.30
N ASN A 894 30.42 -16.13 21.79
CA ASN A 894 31.24 -15.25 22.62
C ASN A 894 30.50 -13.99 23.08
N ASP A 895 29.53 -13.48 22.31
CA ASP A 895 28.84 -12.23 22.66
C ASP A 895 27.73 -12.49 23.67
N GLY A 896 27.03 -13.62 23.56
CA GLY A 896 26.15 -14.16 24.57
C GLY A 896 26.90 -14.46 25.88
N LYS A 897 28.07 -15.12 25.83
CA LYS A 897 28.88 -15.36 27.04
C LYS A 897 29.28 -14.06 27.74
N LYS A 898 29.62 -12.99 27.01
CA LYS A 898 29.88 -11.66 27.58
C LYS A 898 28.64 -11.07 28.25
N GLU A 899 27.43 -11.26 27.69
CA GLU A 899 26.19 -10.84 28.35
C GLU A 899 25.96 -11.60 29.66
N ILE A 900 26.19 -12.91 29.66
CA ILE A 900 26.12 -13.73 30.87
C ILE A 900 27.16 -13.28 31.92
N GLU A 901 28.36 -12.88 31.52
CA GLU A 901 29.37 -12.31 32.41
C GLU A 901 28.90 -11.00 33.07
N LYS A 902 28.17 -10.15 32.35
CA LYS A 902 27.53 -8.95 32.96
C LYS A 902 26.48 -9.33 34.00
N LEU A 903 25.62 -10.31 33.71
CA LEU A 903 24.66 -10.82 34.69
C LEU A 903 25.36 -11.45 35.91
N TYR A 904 26.44 -12.19 35.69
CA TYR A 904 27.26 -12.75 36.76
C TYR A 904 27.93 -11.67 37.61
N ASN A 905 28.33 -10.55 37.03
CA ASN A 905 28.78 -9.40 37.80
C ASN A 905 27.69 -8.89 38.74
N ILE A 906 26.43 -8.86 38.30
CA ILE A 906 25.29 -8.53 39.18
C ILE A 906 25.16 -9.55 40.31
N VAL A 907 25.27 -10.84 40.00
CA VAL A 907 25.28 -11.91 41.00
C VAL A 907 26.34 -11.67 42.08
N ARG A 908 27.58 -11.32 41.68
CA ARG A 908 28.71 -11.11 42.60
C ARG A 908 28.56 -9.95 43.58
N TRP A 909 27.65 -9.01 43.35
CA TRP A 909 27.42 -7.94 44.32
C TRP A 909 26.03 -8.06 44.97
N LYS A 910 24.99 -8.51 44.26
CA LYS A 910 23.65 -8.69 44.83
C LYS A 910 23.58 -9.75 45.92
N TYR A 911 24.41 -10.79 45.88
CA TYR A 911 24.43 -11.77 46.99
C TYR A 911 24.83 -11.13 48.34
N LYS A 912 25.58 -10.01 48.31
CA LYS A 912 25.98 -9.29 49.52
C LYS A 912 24.81 -8.54 50.13
N ASP A 913 23.92 -8.00 49.30
CA ASP A 913 22.68 -7.34 49.72
C ASP A 913 21.70 -8.31 50.40
N LEU A 914 21.75 -9.60 50.04
CA LEU A 914 20.96 -10.65 50.69
C LEU A 914 21.47 -10.97 52.11
N ILE A 915 22.71 -10.59 52.43
CA ILE A 915 23.35 -10.78 53.75
C ILE A 915 23.25 -9.46 54.52
N ASP A 916 22.04 -8.92 54.54
CA ASP A 916 21.68 -7.71 55.28
C ASP A 916 20.69 -8.10 56.39
N ALA A 917 20.97 -7.65 57.62
CA ALA A 917 20.17 -8.02 58.78
C ALA A 917 18.72 -7.55 58.64
N HIS A 918 18.51 -6.36 58.07
CA HIS A 918 17.18 -5.82 57.85
C HIS A 918 16.42 -6.64 56.79
N LYS A 919 17.04 -7.00 55.65
CA LYS A 919 16.42 -7.90 54.64
C LYS A 919 16.01 -9.25 55.20
N LEU A 920 16.89 -9.88 55.98
CA LEU A 920 16.61 -11.16 56.63
C LEU A 920 15.57 -11.04 57.75
N GLY A 921 15.29 -9.83 58.25
CA GLY A 921 14.38 -9.60 59.36
C GLY A 921 14.96 -10.02 60.71
N VAL A 922 16.28 -9.90 60.88
CA VAL A 922 16.99 -10.19 62.14
C VAL A 922 17.66 -8.94 62.70
N ASN A 923 17.84 -8.88 64.02
CA ASN A 923 18.54 -7.74 64.63
C ASN A 923 20.03 -7.79 64.32
N ASN A 924 20.64 -8.94 64.59
CA ASN A 924 22.09 -9.11 64.52
C ASN A 924 22.45 -10.40 63.78
N LEU A 925 23.51 -10.33 62.97
CA LEU A 925 24.13 -11.50 62.33
C LEU A 925 25.05 -12.26 63.28
N SER A 926 25.52 -11.60 64.35
CA SER A 926 26.31 -12.18 65.44
C SER A 926 26.15 -11.35 66.71
N VAL A 927 26.18 -12.00 67.87
CA VAL A 927 25.92 -11.41 69.18
C VAL A 927 26.99 -11.85 70.18
N GLY A 928 27.63 -10.89 70.87
CA GLY A 928 28.57 -11.19 71.95
C GLY A 928 27.85 -11.49 73.28
N HIS A 929 28.36 -12.47 74.05
CA HIS A 929 27.86 -12.84 75.37
C HIS A 929 28.98 -13.27 76.33
N GLY A 930 28.63 -13.60 77.58
CA GLY A 930 29.58 -13.99 78.63
C GLY A 930 30.37 -12.83 79.25
N PRO A 931 31.25 -13.11 80.25
CA PRO A 931 32.00 -12.08 80.97
C PRO A 931 32.89 -11.24 80.05
N GLY A 932 32.55 -9.96 79.86
CA GLY A 932 33.29 -9.05 78.99
C GLY A 932 33.04 -9.23 77.49
N GLY A 933 32.05 -10.02 77.08
CA GLY A 933 31.71 -10.25 75.66
C GLY A 933 32.73 -11.11 74.91
N THR A 934 33.48 -11.96 75.63
CA THR A 934 34.54 -12.81 75.07
C THR A 934 34.00 -13.97 74.25
N GLU A 935 32.75 -14.36 74.46
CA GLU A 935 32.06 -15.39 73.68
C GLU A 935 31.16 -14.73 72.64
N ARG A 936 30.97 -15.37 71.49
CA ARG A 936 30.11 -14.89 70.42
C ARG A 936 29.23 -16.01 69.91
N TRP A 937 27.94 -15.71 69.84
CA TRP A 937 26.98 -16.45 69.06
C TRP A 937 26.96 -15.90 67.62
N SER A 938 26.81 -16.80 66.66
CA SER A 938 26.61 -16.52 65.24
C SER A 938 25.74 -17.60 64.63
N PHE A 939 25.27 -17.36 63.41
CA PHE A 939 24.66 -18.43 62.62
C PHE A 939 25.63 -19.59 62.47
N GLU A 940 25.16 -20.82 62.70
CA GLU A 940 26.01 -22.02 62.61
C GLU A 940 26.39 -22.32 61.15
N LYS A 941 25.43 -22.11 60.23
CA LYS A 941 25.52 -22.50 58.83
C LYS A 941 24.81 -21.52 57.90
N SER A 942 25.27 -21.46 56.66
CA SER A 942 24.65 -20.65 55.60
C SER A 942 24.72 -21.34 54.24
N ALA A 943 23.81 -20.99 53.33
CA ALA A 943 24.00 -21.30 51.93
C ALA A 943 23.52 -20.20 51.00
N LEU A 944 24.20 -20.11 49.85
CA LEU A 944 23.80 -19.35 48.69
C LEU A 944 23.47 -20.33 47.56
N VAL A 945 22.28 -20.21 46.98
CA VAL A 945 21.87 -20.96 45.79
C VAL A 945 21.68 -19.97 44.65
N ALA A 946 22.46 -20.11 43.59
CA ALA A 946 22.28 -19.35 42.36
C ALA A 946 21.66 -20.24 41.29
N SER A 947 20.55 -19.83 40.68
CA SER A 947 19.95 -20.61 39.61
C SER A 947 19.71 -19.79 38.36
N SER A 948 19.98 -20.39 37.21
CA SER A 948 19.86 -19.75 35.90
C SER A 948 19.86 -20.82 34.81
N PRO A 949 19.08 -20.69 33.71
CA PRO A 949 19.14 -21.65 32.61
C PRO A 949 20.55 -21.71 32.00
N SER A 950 21.32 -20.61 32.07
CA SER A 950 22.72 -20.56 31.62
C SER A 950 23.63 -21.48 32.45
N ARG A 951 24.27 -22.42 31.74
CA ARG A 951 25.30 -23.32 32.26
C ARG A 951 26.59 -22.56 32.48
N TRP A 952 26.89 -21.59 31.62
CA TRP A 952 28.05 -20.71 31.79
C TRP A 952 27.98 -19.93 33.11
N LEU A 953 26.81 -19.36 33.46
CA LEU A 953 26.62 -18.67 34.74
C LEU A 953 26.81 -19.59 35.94
N SER A 954 26.25 -20.81 35.86
CA SER A 954 26.40 -21.83 36.91
C SER A 954 27.86 -22.22 37.09
N GLN A 955 28.60 -22.45 36.00
CA GLN A 955 30.02 -22.76 36.03
C GLN A 955 30.85 -21.60 36.63
N MET A 956 30.56 -20.36 36.28
CA MET A 956 31.21 -19.19 36.90
C MET A 956 30.93 -19.11 38.40
N THR A 957 29.72 -19.44 38.83
CA THR A 957 29.36 -19.49 40.25
C THR A 957 30.13 -20.59 40.97
N ASP A 958 30.17 -21.80 40.42
CA ASP A 958 30.89 -22.95 40.98
C ASP A 958 32.41 -22.71 41.05
N ASN A 959 33.01 -22.20 39.97
CA ASN A 959 34.45 -21.88 39.90
C ASN A 959 34.87 -20.83 40.94
N ASN A 960 33.98 -19.89 41.26
CA ASN A 960 34.23 -18.83 42.23
C ASN A 960 33.58 -19.12 43.61
N ALA A 961 33.04 -20.33 43.83
CA ALA A 961 32.35 -20.70 45.07
C ALA A 961 33.20 -20.44 46.33
N GLY A 962 34.52 -20.59 46.23
CA GLY A 962 35.45 -20.30 47.32
C GLY A 962 35.43 -18.84 47.79
N ASP A 963 35.26 -17.88 46.88
CA ASP A 963 35.17 -16.46 47.22
C ASP A 963 33.87 -16.12 47.95
N PHE A 964 32.75 -16.63 47.44
CA PHE A 964 31.45 -16.51 48.09
C PHE A 964 31.50 -17.10 49.51
N ARG A 965 32.03 -18.32 49.68
CA ARG A 965 32.14 -18.96 51.02
C ARG A 965 33.03 -18.14 51.96
N ARG A 966 34.18 -17.64 51.52
CA ARG A 966 35.05 -16.79 52.35
C ARG A 966 34.34 -15.52 52.80
N TYR A 967 33.57 -14.89 51.92
CA TYR A 967 32.77 -13.73 52.29
C TYR A 967 31.68 -14.10 53.31
N LEU A 968 30.92 -15.17 53.07
CA LEU A 968 29.88 -15.65 53.98
C LEU A 968 30.40 -15.94 55.39
N VAL A 969 31.51 -16.67 55.48
CA VAL A 969 32.19 -16.96 56.76
C VAL A 969 32.52 -15.68 57.51
N LYS A 970 33.07 -14.69 56.81
CA LYS A 970 33.45 -13.42 57.43
C LYS A 970 32.23 -12.57 57.81
N ALA A 971 31.23 -12.48 56.93
CA ALA A 971 30.07 -11.62 57.10
C ALA A 971 29.14 -12.10 58.23
N LEU A 972 29.03 -13.42 58.40
CA LEU A 972 28.16 -14.06 59.39
C LEU A 972 28.92 -14.58 60.61
N ASP A 973 30.25 -14.42 60.66
CA ASP A 973 31.11 -14.94 61.74
C ASP A 973 30.96 -16.47 61.94
N LEU A 974 30.94 -17.23 60.83
CA LEU A 974 30.74 -18.68 60.85
C LEU A 974 31.99 -19.41 61.38
N LYS A 975 31.80 -20.60 61.98
CA LYS A 975 32.89 -21.43 62.55
C LYS A 975 33.97 -21.85 61.53
N GLY A 976 33.65 -21.91 60.24
CA GLY A 976 34.62 -22.23 59.19
C GLY A 976 34.02 -22.29 57.78
N VAL A 977 34.85 -22.52 56.76
CA VAL A 977 34.44 -22.55 55.34
C VAL A 977 33.41 -23.64 55.05
N ASP A 978 33.43 -24.75 55.79
CA ASP A 978 32.46 -25.84 55.64
C ASP A 978 31.05 -25.49 56.18
N SER A 979 30.95 -24.45 57.01
CA SER A 979 29.67 -23.86 57.45
C SER A 979 29.01 -22.99 56.38
N ALA A 980 29.70 -22.69 55.27
CA ALA A 980 29.13 -21.95 54.14
C ALA A 980 29.06 -22.85 52.91
N LYS A 981 27.88 -22.96 52.31
CA LYS A 981 27.67 -23.67 51.05
C LYS A 981 27.28 -22.71 49.93
N VAL A 982 27.74 -23.04 48.73
CA VAL A 982 27.41 -22.31 47.51
C VAL A 982 27.09 -23.37 46.48
N ASN A 983 25.87 -23.34 45.97
CA ASN A 983 25.38 -24.27 44.96
C ASN A 983 24.82 -23.49 43.78
N SER A 984 24.89 -24.09 42.60
CA SER A 984 24.25 -23.56 41.41
C SER A 984 23.48 -24.63 40.64
N HIS A 985 22.40 -24.23 39.94
CA HIS A 985 21.63 -25.14 39.09
C HIS A 985 20.93 -24.46 37.92
N ASN A 986 20.59 -25.25 36.91
CA ASN A 986 20.15 -24.75 35.61
C ASN A 986 18.65 -24.55 35.43
N TYR A 987 17.92 -24.26 36.52
CA TYR A 987 16.46 -24.32 36.52
C TYR A 987 15.84 -23.08 37.15
N THR A 988 15.30 -22.21 36.30
CA THR A 988 14.53 -21.01 36.63
C THR A 988 13.58 -20.67 35.48
N LYS A 989 12.85 -19.54 35.56
CA LYS A 989 12.17 -19.00 34.37
C LYS A 989 13.20 -18.64 33.27
N PRO A 990 12.82 -18.73 31.98
CA PRO A 990 13.74 -18.64 30.83
C PRO A 990 14.74 -17.48 30.86
N TRP A 991 14.30 -16.30 31.31
CA TRP A 991 15.12 -15.08 31.27
C TRP A 991 15.42 -14.53 32.67
N GLU A 992 15.43 -15.40 33.67
CA GLU A 992 15.67 -15.03 35.07
C GLU A 992 16.86 -15.78 35.65
N VAL A 993 17.66 -15.07 36.44
CA VAL A 993 18.64 -15.62 37.39
C VAL A 993 18.08 -15.41 38.79
N SER A 994 18.04 -16.45 39.62
CA SER A 994 17.65 -16.31 41.03
C SER A 994 18.85 -16.49 41.95
N LEU A 995 18.85 -15.74 43.05
CA LEU A 995 19.80 -15.86 44.15
C LEU A 995 19.02 -16.02 45.44
N THR A 996 19.12 -17.19 46.06
CA THR A 996 18.50 -17.45 47.37
C THR A 996 19.59 -17.60 48.41
N PHE A 997 19.46 -16.85 49.49
CA PHE A 997 20.34 -16.94 50.64
C PHE A 997 19.60 -17.52 51.85
N PHE A 998 20.27 -18.40 52.58
CA PHE A 998 19.78 -19.04 53.80
C PHE A 998 20.81 -18.87 54.93
N ALA A 999 20.34 -18.54 56.13
CA ALA A 999 21.14 -18.50 57.35
C ALA A 999 20.45 -19.31 58.46
N ALA A 1000 21.16 -20.27 59.05
CA ALA A 1000 20.64 -21.12 60.11
C ALA A 1000 21.67 -21.36 61.24
N ALA A 1001 21.26 -21.64 62.47
CA ALA A 1001 19.93 -21.41 63.02
C ALA A 1001 19.97 -20.20 63.97
N SER A 1002 18.82 -19.58 64.21
CA SER A 1002 18.68 -18.47 65.17
C SER A 1002 17.44 -18.64 66.04
N PHE A 1003 17.37 -17.84 67.11
CA PHE A 1003 16.35 -17.89 68.15
C PHE A 1003 15.32 -16.75 68.00
N LEU A 1004 14.21 -16.86 68.75
CA LEU A 1004 13.06 -15.96 68.66
C LEU A 1004 13.42 -14.49 68.90
N ASP A 1005 14.21 -14.19 69.94
CA ASP A 1005 14.55 -12.82 70.33
C ASP A 1005 15.44 -12.09 69.30
N ASN A 1006 16.05 -12.81 68.34
CA ASN A 1006 16.81 -12.17 67.26
C ASN A 1006 15.91 -11.75 66.07
N ILE A 1007 14.61 -12.07 66.07
CA ILE A 1007 13.67 -11.59 65.04
C ILE A 1007 13.46 -10.09 65.24
N SER A 1008 13.89 -9.29 64.26
CA SER A 1008 13.86 -7.83 64.37
C SER A 1008 12.45 -7.25 64.52
N PRO A 1009 11.46 -7.65 63.69
CA PRO A 1009 10.09 -7.15 63.86
C PRO A 1009 9.44 -7.48 65.20
N LEU A 1010 9.91 -8.51 65.91
CA LEU A 1010 9.42 -8.86 67.24
C LEU A 1010 9.87 -7.86 68.30
N THR A 1011 11.13 -7.43 68.25
CA THR A 1011 11.83 -6.74 69.35
C THR A 1011 12.11 -5.26 69.09
N THR A 1012 11.91 -4.78 67.87
CA THR A 1012 12.02 -3.35 67.54
C THR A 1012 10.96 -2.53 68.29
N GLY A 1013 11.28 -1.29 68.70
CA GLY A 1013 10.32 -0.41 69.39
C GLY A 1013 9.06 -0.15 68.55
N GLY A 1014 7.87 -0.31 69.13
CA GLY A 1014 6.60 -0.31 68.38
C GLY A 1014 6.25 -1.64 67.70
N GLY A 1015 7.16 -2.63 67.74
CA GLY A 1015 7.03 -3.94 67.08
C GLY A 1015 6.16 -4.95 67.81
N TYR A 1016 6.26 -6.23 67.42
CA TYR A 1016 5.23 -7.21 67.79
C TYR A 1016 5.15 -7.46 69.30
N TRP A 1017 6.28 -7.40 70.00
CA TRP A 1017 6.32 -7.63 71.44
C TRP A 1017 5.49 -6.62 72.23
N GLU A 1018 5.46 -5.34 71.82
CA GLU A 1018 4.64 -4.32 72.48
C GLU A 1018 3.15 -4.65 72.35
N LYS A 1019 2.73 -5.14 71.18
CA LYS A 1019 1.35 -5.57 70.93
C LYS A 1019 1.02 -6.84 71.71
N TYR A 1020 1.98 -7.76 71.77
CA TYR A 1020 1.91 -8.97 72.58
C TYR A 1020 1.73 -8.66 74.06
N GLU A 1021 2.59 -7.85 74.67
CA GLU A 1021 2.57 -7.61 76.11
C GLU A 1021 1.24 -7.02 76.60
N ARG A 1022 0.64 -6.13 75.80
CA ARG A 1022 -0.67 -5.50 76.09
C ARG A 1022 -1.85 -6.46 75.96
N SER A 1023 -1.73 -7.51 75.13
CA SER A 1023 -2.88 -8.34 74.71
C SER A 1023 -2.59 -9.84 74.77
N LYS A 1024 -1.56 -10.28 75.49
CA LYS A 1024 -1.11 -11.69 75.53
C LYS A 1024 -2.13 -12.65 76.13
N ASN A 1025 -3.11 -12.17 76.89
CA ASN A 1025 -4.18 -13.00 77.44
C ASN A 1025 -5.43 -13.02 76.54
N ASN A 1026 -5.45 -12.30 75.40
CA ASN A 1026 -6.57 -12.32 74.48
C ASN A 1026 -6.67 -13.69 73.78
N ILE A 1027 -7.63 -14.51 74.23
CA ILE A 1027 -7.76 -15.90 73.80
C ILE A 1027 -8.00 -16.07 72.30
N LEU A 1028 -8.58 -15.06 71.63
CA LEU A 1028 -8.87 -15.13 70.19
C LEU A 1028 -7.63 -15.16 69.32
N HIS A 1029 -6.46 -14.82 69.87
CA HIS A 1029 -5.18 -14.85 69.17
C HIS A 1029 -4.29 -16.04 69.54
N HIS A 1030 -4.75 -16.94 70.42
CA HIS A 1030 -4.06 -18.20 70.73
C HIS A 1030 -4.56 -19.35 69.87
N ALA A 1031 -3.73 -20.37 69.71
CA ALA A 1031 -4.11 -21.59 69.00
C ALA A 1031 -3.58 -22.85 69.70
N LEU A 1032 -2.42 -22.79 70.35
CA LEU A 1032 -1.83 -23.94 71.04
C LEU A 1032 -2.63 -24.29 72.30
N TYR A 1033 -3.01 -25.58 72.41
CA TYR A 1033 -3.73 -26.20 73.53
C TYR A 1033 -5.17 -25.74 73.82
N LEU A 1034 -5.79 -24.91 72.98
CA LEU A 1034 -7.20 -24.52 73.20
C LEU A 1034 -8.15 -25.73 73.25
N GLN A 1035 -7.85 -26.81 72.54
CA GLN A 1035 -8.61 -28.07 72.55
C GLN A 1035 -8.46 -28.86 73.87
N GLN A 1036 -7.58 -28.42 74.77
CA GLN A 1036 -7.34 -28.96 76.11
C GLN A 1036 -7.79 -27.97 77.20
N GLY A 1037 -8.43 -26.85 76.82
CA GLY A 1037 -8.84 -25.81 77.75
C GLY A 1037 -7.68 -24.97 78.27
N LYS A 1038 -6.56 -24.89 77.54
CA LYS A 1038 -5.36 -24.16 77.95
C LYS A 1038 -4.81 -23.27 76.84
N TYR A 1039 -3.99 -22.29 77.21
CA TYR A 1039 -3.18 -21.51 76.28
C TYR A 1039 -1.80 -21.23 76.87
N VAL A 1040 -0.86 -20.80 76.03
CA VAL A 1040 0.54 -20.58 76.43
C VAL A 1040 0.89 -19.11 76.28
N THR A 1041 1.50 -18.53 77.32
CA THR A 1041 2.04 -17.18 77.27
C THR A 1041 3.51 -17.15 77.59
N ARG A 1042 4.25 -16.27 76.91
CA ARG A 1042 5.64 -15.93 77.18
C ARG A 1042 5.66 -14.73 78.13
N LYS A 1043 6.46 -14.83 79.18
CA LYS A 1043 6.51 -13.84 80.27
C LYS A 1043 7.25 -12.56 79.87
N ARG A 1044 8.36 -12.70 79.15
CA ARG A 1044 9.27 -11.61 78.73
C ARG A 1044 10.10 -11.98 77.50
N THR A 1045 10.64 -10.99 76.80
CA THR A 1045 11.77 -11.17 75.88
C THR A 1045 13.08 -11.26 76.65
N LEU A 1046 14.09 -11.84 76.01
CA LEU A 1046 15.46 -11.85 76.50
C LEU A 1046 16.26 -10.71 75.88
N LEU A 1047 17.26 -10.21 76.62
CA LEU A 1047 18.33 -9.44 76.00
C LEU A 1047 19.06 -10.35 75.01
N LEU A 1048 19.52 -9.81 73.87
CA LEU A 1048 20.17 -10.61 72.83
C LEU A 1048 21.39 -11.39 73.37
N ALA A 1049 22.15 -10.82 74.31
CA ALA A 1049 23.28 -11.49 74.94
C ALA A 1049 22.86 -12.71 75.78
N ASP A 1050 21.76 -12.62 76.52
CA ASP A 1050 21.24 -13.73 77.34
C ASP A 1050 20.67 -14.84 76.45
N ALA A 1051 19.97 -14.46 75.38
CA ALA A 1051 19.46 -15.40 74.38
C ALA A 1051 20.62 -16.11 73.64
N ALA A 1052 21.66 -15.36 73.27
CA ALA A 1052 22.87 -15.89 72.66
C ALA A 1052 23.61 -16.89 73.58
N GLU A 1053 23.69 -16.59 74.87
CA GLU A 1053 24.26 -17.52 75.87
C GLU A 1053 23.47 -18.83 75.94
N ILE A 1054 22.14 -18.76 76.00
CA ILE A 1054 21.27 -19.95 76.00
C ILE A 1054 21.44 -20.76 74.71
N ALA A 1055 21.49 -20.09 73.56
CA ALA A 1055 21.77 -20.74 72.28
C ALA A 1055 23.14 -21.43 72.27
N GLY A 1056 24.17 -20.81 72.86
CA GLY A 1056 25.50 -21.40 73.01
C GLY A 1056 25.52 -22.67 73.86
N LEU A 1057 24.65 -22.79 74.86
CA LEU A 1057 24.51 -24.01 75.67
C LEU A 1057 24.00 -25.21 74.85
N GLU A 1058 23.30 -24.99 73.74
CA GLU A 1058 22.78 -26.06 72.87
C GLU A 1058 23.89 -26.84 72.15
N ASP A 1059 25.08 -26.24 72.00
CA ASP A 1059 26.29 -26.88 71.46
C ASP A 1059 27.04 -27.72 72.51
N GLY A 1060 26.62 -27.64 73.77
CA GLY A 1060 27.25 -28.34 74.89
C GLY A 1060 26.86 -29.82 75.04
N ASN A 1061 27.26 -30.41 76.16
CA ASN A 1061 26.88 -31.77 76.52
C ASN A 1061 25.38 -31.87 76.87
N LYS A 1062 24.88 -33.07 77.19
CA LYS A 1062 23.47 -33.26 77.54
C LYS A 1062 23.00 -32.34 78.69
N LYS A 1063 23.84 -32.13 79.71
CA LYS A 1063 23.50 -31.27 80.85
C LYS A 1063 23.31 -29.81 80.42
N SER A 1064 24.19 -29.28 79.58
CA SER A 1064 24.06 -27.93 79.03
C SER A 1064 22.80 -27.77 78.17
N ARG A 1065 22.46 -28.78 77.37
CA ARG A 1065 21.22 -28.80 76.57
C ARG A 1065 19.96 -28.85 77.44
N ASP A 1066 19.97 -29.66 78.50
CA ASP A 1066 18.87 -29.73 79.46
C ASP A 1066 18.70 -28.39 80.21
N GLU A 1067 19.81 -27.73 80.56
CA GLU A 1067 19.81 -26.38 81.16
C GLU A 1067 19.24 -25.32 80.20
N ALA A 1068 19.65 -25.33 78.93
CA ALA A 1068 19.09 -24.43 77.92
C ALA A 1068 17.56 -24.60 77.82
N LYS A 1069 17.10 -25.86 77.75
CA LYS A 1069 15.68 -26.19 77.69
C LYS A 1069 14.91 -25.71 78.92
N GLU A 1070 15.46 -25.88 80.13
CA GLU A 1070 14.84 -25.40 81.37
C GLU A 1070 14.73 -23.86 81.38
N ARG A 1071 15.81 -23.16 81.05
CA ARG A 1071 15.83 -21.68 80.99
C ARG A 1071 14.81 -21.12 80.00
N VAL A 1072 14.61 -21.77 78.86
CA VAL A 1072 13.61 -21.34 77.87
C VAL A 1072 12.21 -21.67 78.36
N LEU A 1073 11.97 -22.86 78.90
CA LEU A 1073 10.65 -23.23 79.44
C LEU A 1073 10.20 -22.33 80.59
N ASP A 1074 11.13 -21.81 81.40
CA ASP A 1074 10.85 -20.84 82.47
C ASP A 1074 10.29 -19.50 81.97
N LEU A 1075 10.56 -19.16 80.70
CA LEU A 1075 9.96 -17.99 80.04
C LEU A 1075 8.46 -18.18 79.77
N TYR A 1076 7.93 -19.39 79.90
CA TYR A 1076 6.56 -19.69 79.55
C TYR A 1076 5.68 -20.01 80.75
N GLU A 1077 4.39 -19.77 80.57
CA GLU A 1077 3.32 -20.13 81.50
C GLU A 1077 2.19 -20.77 80.71
N VAL A 1078 1.70 -21.91 81.19
CA VAL A 1078 0.51 -22.56 80.67
C VAL A 1078 -0.66 -22.13 81.55
N LYS A 1079 -1.63 -21.45 80.95
CA LYS A 1079 -2.77 -20.86 81.63
C LYS A 1079 -4.06 -21.58 81.29
N ASP A 1080 -5.02 -21.55 82.21
CA ASP A 1080 -6.38 -22.01 81.96
C ASP A 1080 -7.11 -20.99 81.08
N ILE A 1081 -7.88 -21.46 80.09
CA ILE A 1081 -8.60 -20.57 79.18
C ILE A 1081 -9.54 -19.60 79.92
N LYS A 1082 -10.07 -19.96 81.10
CA LYS A 1082 -10.94 -19.08 81.91
C LYS A 1082 -10.22 -17.87 82.48
N GLU A 1083 -8.89 -17.91 82.62
CA GLU A 1083 -8.10 -16.75 83.05
C GLU A 1083 -8.15 -15.61 82.02
N ALA A 1084 -8.46 -15.90 80.75
CA ALA A 1084 -8.63 -14.87 79.71
C ALA A 1084 -9.95 -14.07 79.84
N ALA A 1085 -10.90 -14.55 80.66
CA ALA A 1085 -12.19 -13.88 80.88
C ALA A 1085 -12.16 -12.84 82.02
N GLY A 1086 -11.11 -12.86 82.84
CA GLY A 1086 -11.00 -12.12 84.10
C GLY A 1086 -10.19 -10.83 84.04
N GLU A 1087 -9.91 -10.30 82.83
CA GLU A 1087 -9.28 -8.99 82.64
C GLU A 1087 -10.28 -7.83 82.65
#